data_AF-A0AAN7C1Y4-F1
#
_entry.id   AF-A0AAN7C1Y4-F1
#
_cell.length_a   1.000
_cell.length_b   1.000
_cell.length_c   1.000
_cell.angle_alpha   90.00
_cell.angle_beta   90.00
_cell.angle_gamma   90.00
#
_symmetry.space_group_name_H-M   'P 1'
#
loop_
_entity.id
_entity.type
_entity.pdbx_description
1 polymer ?
#
loop_
_entity_poly.entity_id
_entity_poly.type
_entity_poly.pdbx_seq_one_letter_code
_entity_poly.pdbx_strand_id
1 'polypeptide(L)'
;MSDRHPTLAQSYAERAKTATHPLTRYLFRLMDLKASNLCLSADVTTARELLTLADKVGPSIVVLKTHYDLISGWDYNPHTGTGAKLAALARKHGFLIFEDRKFVDIGKTVQMQYTAGTARIIEWAHITNANIDAGKDMVRAMAEAAAQWKQRLPYEVRTSVTVGTPVSDQFDDGEEQAQAQCTQPGGDEKGEEARSRLEAKEQQHKDNANVDGRKGSIVSITTVTQSFEPADSPRLSKTTEEGDDDVFPGIEEAPLDRGLLLLAQMSTKGCLMTKDYTQACVEAAREHKGFVMGYVAQECLNSAPDDNFIHMTPGCKLPPPGEAENAQLEGDGLGQQYNTPSKLINVCGTDIVICDRKLPCTNCVSRNKQSACQYETGAPTAKQQRYNNGKPAATGNGTASIPTKATAFGYSHTGINTLDFLTSIEATDATTTTTTTTTNPASSSQPLPSALAVCTTPEAIATRDRYRSLLRQLPARTAIERLSAIYFTEFNWQYDMLDRDVFDSQLCEWYRQPFTLLSCGGPGPQALSVELRAFPAVVFQVCAVALLTLDDHEEDHGNGGGEGLEGLKYAGGMTFEDLAREYSESGMEILTVLGKRGMGLNTVLAGWVRASFLKYFGWVTESWHAVGSAIRDAQEIGLHQDSRDPKPASDSAEAVLENQWYIQRRRKCWMTLVVWDLHMACVLGRPTTTNLGMAPPSLPVDAPVPKDRSKTPVVPRCENEPPTPLTRELWTYHIIQPLKEVLELQKEGPCPKDFSRVDRLHNEVLHLDASMPAFFRLQNPDTRFDGLPQCYWINLARAILPQITTFELMALHRPYIFTRPKSRTEALKASLDMLHAQRLHFMALKPQMYKTFSLFFGTFDAIVLMAAIYILFPKEHPDLVQNALQHFQWAVERFEAMSQRNPLAKAALGVLHAIYPRLKRALGISCRAARAMLMPSSSSTSPASGRGSAGSTVPSLPADTPRTTTSTASFTNPSPSATALPCSNSSLNKATPASTTSGGTGDNNDFSHWTLPSDFDWASLQPIYATSDLVYHDLGGRFNFNTNSPWGEEGGGGGGCGTGIGAAGSGQAFCQFAGDFGDDSVWSLLNQYVPF
;
A
#
# COMPACT_ATOMS: atom_id res chain seq x y z
N MET A 1 -9.19 46.63 -34.69
CA MET A 1 -9.00 45.42 -33.85
C MET A 1 -7.61 44.89 -34.17
N SER A 2 -6.89 44.30 -33.22
CA SER A 2 -5.64 43.59 -33.56
C SER A 2 -6.01 42.29 -34.25
N ASP A 3 -5.25 41.90 -35.28
CA ASP A 3 -5.51 40.68 -36.03
C ASP A 3 -5.35 39.46 -35.11
N ARG A 4 -6.35 38.57 -35.13
CA ARG A 4 -6.32 37.34 -34.34
C ARG A 4 -5.27 36.39 -34.91
N HIS A 5 -4.47 35.78 -34.04
CA HIS A 5 -3.41 34.87 -34.48
C HIS A 5 -3.97 33.71 -35.34
N PRO A 6 -3.34 33.35 -36.49
CA PRO A 6 -3.90 32.37 -37.44
C PRO A 6 -4.28 31.01 -36.83
N THR A 7 -3.62 30.58 -35.75
CA THR A 7 -3.94 29.35 -35.02
C THR A 7 -5.37 29.30 -34.44
N LEU A 8 -6.05 30.45 -34.33
CA LEU A 8 -7.44 30.58 -33.89
C LEU A 8 -8.47 30.35 -35.01
N ALA A 9 -8.04 30.24 -36.26
CA ALA A 9 -8.89 29.98 -37.42
C ALA A 9 -8.50 28.70 -38.20
N GLN A 10 -7.24 28.26 -38.08
CA GLN A 10 -6.75 27.00 -38.65
C GLN A 10 -7.33 25.78 -37.93
N SER A 11 -7.62 24.73 -38.69
CA SER A 11 -7.96 23.40 -38.15
C SER A 11 -6.78 22.75 -37.42
N TYR A 12 -7.07 21.76 -36.58
CA TYR A 12 -6.02 20.96 -35.92
C TYR A 12 -5.19 20.18 -36.97
N ALA A 13 -5.81 19.64 -38.03
CA ALA A 13 -5.10 19.03 -39.16
C ALA A 13 -4.11 19.97 -39.86
N GLU A 14 -4.40 21.27 -39.96
CA GLU A 14 -3.46 22.26 -40.50
C GLU A 14 -2.34 22.59 -39.50
N ARG A 15 -2.69 22.83 -38.23
CA ARG A 15 -1.72 23.12 -37.17
C ARG A 15 -0.78 21.94 -36.89
N ALA A 16 -1.20 20.70 -37.11
CA ALA A 16 -0.30 19.54 -37.04
C ALA A 16 0.89 19.65 -38.02
N LYS A 17 0.68 20.24 -39.20
CA LYS A 17 1.72 20.38 -40.24
C LYS A 17 2.83 21.34 -39.82
N THR A 18 2.52 22.36 -39.02
CA THR A 18 3.45 23.42 -38.60
C THR A 18 3.90 23.33 -37.15
N ALA A 19 3.28 22.49 -36.31
CA ALA A 19 3.67 22.30 -34.91
C ALA A 19 5.11 21.76 -34.79
N THR A 20 5.93 22.38 -33.92
CA THR A 20 7.33 22.02 -33.70
C THR A 20 7.50 20.76 -32.85
N HIS A 21 6.74 20.66 -31.75
CA HIS A 21 6.88 19.59 -30.77
C HIS A 21 6.18 18.29 -31.26
N PRO A 22 6.82 17.10 -31.21
CA PRO A 22 6.25 15.85 -31.70
C PRO A 22 4.89 15.49 -31.09
N LEU A 23 4.74 15.61 -29.75
CA LEU A 23 3.44 15.36 -29.10
C LEU A 23 2.36 16.37 -29.51
N THR A 24 2.70 17.62 -29.84
CA THR A 24 1.71 18.61 -30.29
C THR A 24 1.18 18.25 -31.68
N ARG A 25 2.07 17.82 -32.59
CA ARG A 25 1.69 17.31 -33.92
C ARG A 25 0.80 16.06 -33.83
N TYR A 26 1.18 15.12 -32.97
CA TYR A 26 0.40 13.91 -32.70
C TYR A 26 -0.98 14.25 -32.11
N LEU A 27 -1.02 15.08 -31.06
CA LEU A 27 -2.25 15.46 -30.36
C LEU A 27 -3.22 16.22 -31.28
N PHE A 28 -2.74 17.14 -32.14
CA PHE A 28 -3.60 17.80 -33.11
C PHE A 28 -4.20 16.83 -34.15
N ARG A 29 -3.44 15.83 -34.64
CA ARG A 29 -3.99 14.77 -35.51
C ARG A 29 -5.01 13.90 -34.79
N LEU A 30 -4.75 13.58 -33.52
CA LEU A 30 -5.67 12.81 -32.67
C LEU A 30 -6.97 13.56 -32.37
N MET A 31 -6.90 14.87 -32.15
CA MET A 31 -8.05 15.76 -31.95
C MET A 31 -8.95 15.84 -33.18
N ASP A 32 -8.34 15.91 -34.36
CA ASP A 32 -9.02 15.88 -35.66
C ASP A 32 -9.70 14.51 -35.89
N LEU A 33 -8.93 13.42 -35.80
CA LEU A 33 -9.38 12.04 -35.99
C LEU A 33 -10.54 11.64 -35.05
N LYS A 34 -10.47 12.03 -33.77
CA LYS A 34 -11.50 11.70 -32.77
C LYS A 34 -12.60 12.78 -32.64
N ALA A 35 -12.55 13.83 -33.45
CA ALA A 35 -13.42 15.01 -33.38
C ALA A 35 -13.63 15.49 -31.92
N SER A 36 -12.55 15.56 -31.15
CA SER A 36 -12.57 15.80 -29.70
C SER A 36 -11.36 16.60 -29.24
N ASN A 37 -11.62 17.67 -28.47
CA ASN A 37 -10.60 18.48 -27.81
C ASN A 37 -10.76 18.45 -26.28
N LEU A 38 -11.17 17.30 -25.76
CA LEU A 38 -11.46 17.10 -24.34
C LEU A 38 -10.27 16.50 -23.58
N CYS A 39 -9.86 17.18 -22.52
CA CYS A 39 -9.05 16.64 -21.44
C CYS A 39 -9.95 16.31 -20.24
N LEU A 40 -9.87 15.08 -19.73
CA LEU A 40 -10.58 14.70 -18.50
C LEU A 40 -9.67 14.90 -17.29
N SER A 41 -10.16 15.63 -16.28
CA SER A 41 -9.55 15.69 -14.96
C SER A 41 -9.90 14.44 -14.16
N ALA A 42 -9.04 13.43 -14.21
CA ALA A 42 -9.22 12.14 -13.54
C ALA A 42 -8.73 12.20 -12.08
N ASP A 43 -9.23 13.20 -11.34
CA ASP A 43 -8.88 13.44 -9.92
C ASP A 43 -9.61 12.45 -8.98
N VAL A 44 -9.39 11.17 -9.23
CA VAL A 44 -9.92 10.01 -8.50
C VAL A 44 -9.01 9.62 -7.33
N THR A 45 -9.50 8.81 -6.39
CA THR A 45 -8.70 8.47 -5.18
C THR A 45 -8.04 7.10 -5.21
N THR A 46 -8.36 6.22 -6.19
CA THR A 46 -7.76 4.88 -6.28
C THR A 46 -7.28 4.54 -7.70
N ALA A 47 -6.25 3.71 -7.81
CA ALA A 47 -5.69 3.28 -9.09
C ALA A 47 -6.70 2.45 -9.93
N ARG A 48 -7.60 1.69 -9.29
CA ARG A 48 -8.66 0.97 -10.02
C ARG A 48 -9.76 1.90 -10.52
N GLU A 49 -10.19 2.91 -9.75
CA GLU A 49 -11.10 3.95 -10.25
C GLU A 49 -10.49 4.65 -11.47
N LEU A 50 -9.19 4.98 -11.41
CA LEU A 50 -8.47 5.62 -12.51
C LEU A 50 -8.45 4.78 -13.79
N LEU A 51 -8.03 3.51 -13.70
CA LEU A 51 -7.94 2.61 -14.87
C LEU A 51 -9.33 2.32 -15.46
N THR A 52 -10.33 2.08 -14.61
CA THR A 52 -11.72 1.86 -15.03
C THR A 52 -12.31 3.08 -15.72
N LEU A 53 -12.03 4.28 -15.19
CA LEU A 53 -12.44 5.54 -15.80
C LEU A 53 -11.74 5.75 -17.15
N ALA A 54 -10.42 5.51 -17.22
CA ALA A 54 -9.62 5.68 -18.43
C ALA A 54 -10.06 4.75 -19.58
N ASP A 55 -10.38 3.48 -19.31
CA ASP A 55 -10.89 2.55 -20.33
C ASP A 55 -12.29 2.98 -20.85
N LYS A 56 -13.18 3.39 -19.94
CA LYS A 56 -14.56 3.79 -20.29
C LYS A 56 -14.65 5.13 -21.01
N VAL A 57 -13.83 6.12 -20.63
CA VAL A 57 -13.86 7.47 -21.24
C VAL A 57 -12.88 7.63 -22.39
N GLY A 58 -11.88 6.75 -22.51
CA GLY A 58 -10.81 6.77 -23.50
C GLY A 58 -11.25 7.13 -24.92
N PRO A 59 -12.29 6.49 -25.49
CA PRO A 59 -12.78 6.79 -26.84
C PRO A 59 -13.26 8.25 -27.03
N SER A 60 -13.66 8.94 -25.95
CA SER A 60 -14.21 10.30 -26.00
C SER A 60 -13.18 11.42 -25.73
N ILE A 61 -12.03 11.10 -25.14
CA ILE A 61 -11.00 12.06 -24.72
C ILE A 61 -9.76 12.04 -25.63
N VAL A 62 -8.96 13.10 -25.58
CA VAL A 62 -7.61 13.13 -26.21
C VAL A 62 -6.48 13.27 -25.19
N VAL A 63 -6.80 13.71 -23.98
CA VAL A 63 -5.87 13.74 -22.85
C VAL A 63 -6.56 13.21 -21.59
N LEU A 64 -5.91 12.31 -20.87
CA LEU A 64 -6.27 11.90 -19.52
C LEU A 64 -5.33 12.63 -18.55
N LYS A 65 -5.87 13.49 -17.69
CA LYS A 65 -5.07 14.23 -16.71
C LYS A 65 -5.12 13.55 -15.34
N THR A 66 -3.96 13.20 -14.80
CA THR A 66 -3.79 12.57 -13.49
C THR A 66 -3.26 13.54 -12.43
N HIS A 67 -3.35 13.11 -11.18
CA HIS A 67 -2.57 13.60 -10.02
C HIS A 67 -2.15 12.34 -9.24
N TYR A 68 -1.04 11.69 -9.62
CA TYR A 68 -0.68 10.38 -9.04
C TYR A 68 -0.51 10.42 -7.51
N ASP A 69 -0.18 11.59 -6.97
CA ASP A 69 0.02 11.86 -5.54
C ASP A 69 -1.29 11.91 -4.72
N LEU A 70 -2.45 11.91 -5.38
CA LEU A 70 -3.77 11.77 -4.75
C LEU A 70 -4.31 10.33 -4.79
N ILE A 71 -3.59 9.40 -5.43
CA ILE A 71 -4.11 8.08 -5.81
C ILE A 71 -3.54 6.96 -4.92
N SER A 72 -4.41 6.32 -4.13
CA SER A 72 -4.06 5.10 -3.40
C SER A 72 -3.96 3.89 -4.34
N GLY A 73 -3.18 2.88 -3.93
CA GLY A 73 -2.98 1.66 -4.73
C GLY A 73 -2.19 1.85 -6.02
N TRP A 74 -1.46 2.97 -6.19
CA TRP A 74 -0.58 3.16 -7.35
C TRP A 74 0.58 2.15 -7.32
N ASP A 75 0.61 1.21 -8.27
CA ASP A 75 1.73 0.31 -8.48
C ASP A 75 2.84 1.01 -9.29
N TYR A 76 4.02 1.07 -8.69
CA TYR A 76 5.21 1.74 -9.22
C TYR A 76 6.11 0.83 -10.09
N ASN A 77 5.70 -0.41 -10.34
CA ASN A 77 6.39 -1.30 -11.27
C ASN A 77 6.39 -0.71 -12.70
N PRO A 78 7.55 -0.51 -13.34
CA PRO A 78 7.64 0.15 -14.64
C PRO A 78 7.00 -0.66 -15.78
N HIS A 79 6.83 -1.98 -15.64
CA HIS A 79 6.31 -2.86 -16.69
C HIS A 79 4.85 -3.30 -16.45
N THR A 80 4.44 -3.50 -15.19
CA THR A 80 3.11 -4.05 -14.84
C THR A 80 2.24 -3.12 -13.99
N GLY A 81 2.76 -1.96 -13.60
CA GLY A 81 2.14 -1.05 -12.64
C GLY A 81 1.03 -0.16 -13.19
N THR A 82 0.58 0.81 -12.39
CA THR A 82 -0.53 1.70 -12.75
C THR A 82 -0.17 2.58 -13.95
N GLY A 83 1.06 3.13 -13.97
CA GLY A 83 1.58 3.88 -15.12
C GLY A 83 1.66 3.04 -16.40
N ALA A 84 1.99 1.74 -16.27
CA ALA A 84 2.03 0.82 -17.40
C ALA A 84 0.63 0.54 -17.96
N LYS A 85 -0.32 0.16 -17.08
CA LYS A 85 -1.72 -0.11 -17.46
C LYS A 85 -2.40 1.12 -18.06
N LEU A 86 -2.09 2.32 -17.57
CA LEU A 86 -2.53 3.58 -18.18
C LEU A 86 -2.02 3.75 -19.62
N ALA A 87 -0.75 3.42 -19.89
CA ALA A 87 -0.16 3.55 -21.23
C ALA A 87 -0.71 2.51 -22.21
N ALA A 88 -1.04 1.29 -21.77
CA ALA A 88 -1.78 0.33 -22.58
C ALA A 88 -3.17 0.86 -22.97
N LEU A 89 -3.92 1.42 -22.02
CA LEU A 89 -5.20 2.09 -22.31
C LEU A 89 -5.05 3.32 -23.22
N ALA A 90 -3.95 4.06 -23.10
CA ALA A 90 -3.61 5.21 -23.95
C ALA A 90 -3.36 4.80 -25.42
N ARG A 91 -2.68 3.65 -25.66
CA ARG A 91 -2.54 3.03 -27.00
C ARG A 91 -3.90 2.60 -27.55
N LYS A 92 -4.61 1.74 -26.80
CA LYS A 92 -5.89 1.12 -27.17
C LYS A 92 -6.95 2.14 -27.59
N HIS A 93 -7.07 3.24 -26.83
CA HIS A 93 -8.12 4.23 -27.01
C HIS A 93 -7.68 5.53 -27.68
N GLY A 94 -6.37 5.74 -27.88
CA GLY A 94 -5.82 6.96 -28.46
C GLY A 94 -6.04 8.19 -27.57
N PHE A 95 -5.26 8.31 -26.50
CA PHE A 95 -5.15 9.55 -25.71
C PHE A 95 -3.73 9.74 -25.16
N LEU A 96 -3.35 10.96 -24.78
CA LEU A 96 -2.10 11.21 -24.06
C LEU A 96 -2.32 11.27 -22.55
N ILE A 97 -1.34 10.83 -21.77
CA ILE A 97 -1.37 10.92 -20.30
C ILE A 97 -0.67 12.21 -19.87
N PHE A 98 -1.38 13.07 -19.12
CA PHE A 98 -0.88 14.32 -18.57
C PHE A 98 -0.85 14.26 -17.04
N GLU A 99 0.34 14.17 -16.45
CA GLU A 99 0.49 14.26 -15.00
C GLU A 99 0.58 15.73 -14.56
N ASP A 100 -0.45 16.19 -13.83
CA ASP A 100 -0.66 17.58 -13.43
C ASP A 100 0.10 17.93 -12.14
N ARG A 101 1.34 17.45 -12.05
CA ARG A 101 2.19 17.52 -10.85
C ARG A 101 2.57 18.95 -10.46
N LYS A 102 2.48 19.93 -11.37
CA LYS A 102 2.82 21.35 -11.17
C LYS A 102 4.19 21.48 -10.49
N PHE A 103 5.25 21.07 -11.18
CA PHE A 103 6.60 21.21 -10.65
C PHE A 103 6.92 22.69 -10.36
N VAL A 104 7.44 22.97 -9.16
CA VAL A 104 7.89 24.32 -8.73
C VAL A 104 9.11 24.13 -7.83
N ASP A 105 10.30 24.02 -8.42
CA ASP A 105 11.54 23.73 -7.70
C ASP A 105 12.76 24.12 -8.56
N ILE A 106 13.93 24.26 -7.93
CA ILE A 106 15.17 24.57 -8.64
C ILE A 106 15.55 23.43 -9.59
N GLY A 107 16.26 23.78 -10.67
CA GLY A 107 16.54 22.89 -11.80
C GLY A 107 17.00 21.46 -11.41
N LYS A 108 17.91 21.32 -10.43
CA LYS A 108 18.39 19.99 -10.04
C LYS A 108 17.37 19.17 -9.25
N THR A 109 16.54 19.78 -8.42
CA THR A 109 15.50 19.06 -7.67
C THR A 109 14.40 18.59 -8.62
N VAL A 110 13.94 19.45 -9.54
CA VAL A 110 12.88 19.06 -10.49
C VAL A 110 13.34 17.94 -11.44
N GLN A 111 14.62 17.91 -11.85
CA GLN A 111 15.18 16.76 -12.57
C GLN A 111 14.97 15.44 -11.82
N MET A 112 15.20 15.43 -10.50
CA MET A 112 15.05 14.23 -9.67
C MET A 112 13.58 13.89 -9.39
N GLN A 113 12.73 14.89 -9.16
CA GLN A 113 11.28 14.70 -8.99
C GLN A 113 10.62 14.14 -10.26
N TYR A 114 11.12 14.54 -11.44
CA TYR A 114 10.59 14.12 -12.74
C TYR A 114 11.11 12.74 -13.19
N THR A 115 12.41 12.45 -12.98
CA THR A 115 13.07 11.25 -13.53
C THR A 115 13.37 10.14 -12.52
N ALA A 116 13.17 10.37 -11.22
CA ALA A 116 13.53 9.42 -10.16
C ALA A 116 12.43 9.34 -9.08
N GLY A 117 12.82 8.98 -7.85
CA GLY A 117 11.89 8.65 -6.77
C GLY A 117 11.09 7.37 -7.04
N THR A 118 10.01 7.16 -6.29
CA THR A 118 9.11 6.01 -6.52
C THR A 118 8.31 6.18 -7.80
N ALA A 119 7.84 7.41 -8.07
CA ALA A 119 6.89 7.73 -9.13
C ALA A 119 7.46 7.72 -10.56
N ARG A 120 8.75 8.09 -10.71
CA ARG A 120 9.50 8.12 -11.98
C ARG A 120 8.66 8.64 -13.16
N ILE A 121 8.03 9.80 -12.95
CA ILE A 121 6.91 10.34 -13.75
C ILE A 121 7.20 10.32 -15.26
N ILE A 122 8.45 10.58 -15.66
CA ILE A 122 8.90 10.54 -17.05
C ILE A 122 8.67 9.19 -17.78
N GLU A 123 8.64 8.07 -17.06
CA GLU A 123 8.49 6.73 -17.64
C GLU A 123 7.11 6.52 -18.28
N TRP A 124 6.06 7.10 -17.70
CA TRP A 124 4.65 6.84 -18.07
C TRP A 124 3.86 8.09 -18.46
N ALA A 125 4.18 9.27 -17.92
CA ALA A 125 3.51 10.52 -18.30
C ALA A 125 4.07 11.04 -19.63
N HIS A 126 3.19 11.26 -20.61
CA HIS A 126 3.56 11.85 -21.90
C HIS A 126 3.77 13.36 -21.74
N ILE A 127 2.89 13.99 -20.95
CA ILE A 127 2.84 15.42 -20.67
C ILE A 127 3.02 15.63 -19.17
N THR A 128 3.76 16.66 -18.77
CA THR A 128 3.79 17.19 -17.40
C THR A 128 3.63 18.71 -17.43
N ASN A 129 3.51 19.36 -16.26
CA ASN A 129 3.48 20.82 -16.17
C ASN A 129 4.38 21.39 -15.06
N ALA A 130 4.81 22.64 -15.25
CA ALA A 130 5.63 23.38 -14.31
C ALA A 130 5.15 24.83 -14.16
N ASN A 131 5.23 25.36 -12.94
CA ASN A 131 5.17 26.78 -12.64
C ASN A 131 6.62 27.29 -12.56
N ILE A 132 6.94 28.42 -13.21
CA ILE A 132 8.30 28.94 -13.33
C ILE A 132 8.70 29.94 -12.22
N ASP A 133 7.95 30.02 -11.11
CA ASP A 133 8.28 30.82 -9.92
C ASP A 133 9.70 30.52 -9.37
N ALA A 134 10.22 29.31 -9.58
CA ALA A 134 11.59 28.92 -9.23
C ALA A 134 12.67 29.38 -10.23
N GLY A 135 12.29 30.13 -11.28
CA GLY A 135 13.16 30.63 -12.34
C GLY A 135 13.12 29.78 -13.61
N LYS A 136 13.13 30.42 -14.79
CA LYS A 136 12.95 29.75 -16.09
C LYS A 136 13.98 28.66 -16.42
N ASP A 137 15.17 28.71 -15.81
CA ASP A 137 16.20 27.65 -15.91
C ASP A 137 15.71 26.25 -15.51
N MET A 138 14.63 26.14 -14.72
CA MET A 138 14.03 24.84 -14.43
C MET A 138 13.48 24.16 -15.70
N VAL A 139 13.02 24.93 -16.70
CA VAL A 139 12.51 24.41 -17.97
C VAL A 139 13.65 23.79 -18.78
N ARG A 140 14.79 24.48 -18.87
CA ARG A 140 16.04 23.94 -19.43
C ARG A 140 16.48 22.66 -18.71
N ALA A 141 16.48 22.66 -17.37
CA ALA A 141 16.89 21.51 -16.58
C ALA A 141 15.96 20.29 -16.79
N MET A 142 14.65 20.49 -16.92
CA MET A 142 13.71 19.43 -17.28
C MET A 142 13.91 18.92 -18.71
N ALA A 143 14.18 19.81 -19.68
CA ALA A 143 14.48 19.43 -21.07
C ALA A 143 15.76 18.59 -21.17
N GLU A 144 16.82 18.97 -20.44
CA GLU A 144 18.06 18.19 -20.31
C GLU A 144 17.80 16.80 -19.73
N ALA A 145 16.99 16.70 -18.68
CA ALA A 145 16.60 15.41 -18.12
C ALA A 145 15.78 14.54 -19.09
N ALA A 146 14.87 15.13 -19.85
CA ALA A 146 14.10 14.43 -20.87
C ALA A 146 14.99 13.90 -22.00
N ALA A 147 15.92 14.71 -22.50
CA ALA A 147 16.90 14.30 -23.50
C ALA A 147 17.82 13.19 -22.99
N GLN A 148 18.36 13.32 -21.78
CA GLN A 148 19.21 12.30 -21.15
C GLN A 148 18.46 11.01 -20.85
N TRP A 149 17.16 11.05 -20.54
CA TRP A 149 16.31 9.86 -20.39
C TRP A 149 16.09 9.17 -21.74
N LYS A 150 15.70 9.92 -22.77
CA LYS A 150 15.49 9.38 -24.13
C LYS A 150 16.76 8.72 -24.71
N GLN A 151 17.94 9.27 -24.41
CA GLN A 151 19.24 8.72 -24.82
C GLN A 151 19.64 7.42 -24.11
N ARG A 152 18.99 7.05 -23.00
CA ARG A 152 19.31 5.83 -22.22
C ARG A 152 18.54 4.59 -22.69
N LEU A 153 17.63 4.73 -23.64
CA LEU A 153 16.87 3.62 -24.24
C LEU A 153 17.68 3.02 -25.42
N PRO A 154 18.12 1.74 -25.38
CA PRO A 154 18.78 1.08 -26.52
C PRO A 154 17.86 0.93 -27.75
N TYR A 155 18.41 0.47 -28.88
CA TYR A 155 17.72 0.40 -30.20
C TYR A 155 17.68 -1.01 -30.82
N GLU A 156 16.54 -1.37 -31.41
CA GLU A 156 16.26 -2.59 -32.18
C GLU A 156 16.03 -2.23 -33.66
N VAL A 157 16.56 -3.04 -34.58
CA VAL A 157 16.36 -2.84 -36.02
C VAL A 157 15.22 -3.74 -36.49
N ARG A 158 14.10 -3.14 -36.90
CA ARG A 158 12.93 -3.86 -37.40
C ARG A 158 12.98 -3.87 -38.93
N THR A 159 12.90 -5.06 -39.53
CA THR A 159 12.91 -5.24 -40.99
C THR A 159 11.56 -5.80 -41.42
N SER A 160 10.76 -5.01 -42.14
CA SER A 160 9.50 -5.45 -42.75
C SER A 160 9.76 -5.93 -44.18
N VAL A 161 9.18 -7.08 -44.52
CA VAL A 161 9.36 -7.75 -45.82
C VAL A 161 7.99 -7.96 -46.44
N THR A 162 7.59 -7.05 -47.31
CA THR A 162 6.26 -7.06 -47.93
C THR A 162 6.32 -7.72 -49.29
N VAL A 163 5.63 -8.85 -49.46
CA VAL A 163 5.57 -9.61 -50.71
C VAL A 163 4.28 -9.25 -51.46
N GLY A 164 4.41 -8.44 -52.51
CA GLY A 164 3.28 -8.06 -53.34
C GLY A 164 3.00 -9.09 -54.45
N THR A 165 1.77 -9.61 -54.49
CA THR A 165 1.23 -10.21 -55.72
C THR A 165 0.49 -9.11 -56.46
N PRO A 166 0.85 -8.76 -57.72
CA PRO A 166 0.21 -7.67 -58.43
C PRO A 166 -1.23 -8.06 -58.81
N VAL A 167 -2.21 -7.34 -58.25
CA VAL A 167 -3.58 -7.34 -58.75
C VAL A 167 -3.66 -6.24 -59.80
N SER A 168 -3.78 -6.64 -61.08
CA SER A 168 -4.05 -5.72 -62.17
C SER A 168 -5.49 -5.24 -62.11
N ASP A 169 -5.69 -3.93 -61.91
CA ASP A 169 -6.29 -3.10 -62.96
C ASP A 169 -6.11 -1.60 -62.63
N GLN A 170 -5.57 -0.86 -63.61
CA GLN A 170 -5.60 0.62 -63.77
C GLN A 170 -5.00 1.47 -62.63
N PHE A 171 -3.90 2.24 -62.77
CA PHE A 171 -3.01 2.56 -63.89
C PHE A 171 -3.66 2.92 -65.24
N ASP A 172 -4.09 4.18 -65.32
CA ASP A 172 -3.90 5.03 -66.50
C ASP A 172 -3.63 6.43 -65.90
N ASP A 173 -2.40 6.67 -65.44
CA ASP A 173 -1.29 7.29 -66.18
C ASP A 173 -1.54 8.77 -66.55
N GLY A 174 -0.58 9.62 -66.19
CA GLY A 174 -0.75 11.07 -66.10
C GLY A 174 0.54 11.79 -65.68
N GLU A 175 1.62 11.44 -66.38
CA GLU A 175 2.87 12.19 -66.59
C GLU A 175 3.65 12.73 -65.36
N GLU A 176 4.83 12.11 -65.17
CA GLU A 176 6.15 12.75 -65.05
C GLU A 176 6.32 14.01 -64.16
N GLN A 177 6.88 13.87 -62.95
CA GLN A 177 8.32 13.73 -62.63
C GLN A 177 9.03 15.06 -62.28
N ALA A 178 9.21 15.29 -60.97
CA ALA A 178 10.30 16.09 -60.38
C ALA A 178 10.47 15.64 -58.93
N GLN A 179 11.13 14.51 -58.64
CA GLN A 179 12.59 14.45 -58.47
C GLN A 179 13.19 15.73 -57.86
N ALA A 180 13.54 15.64 -56.58
CA ALA A 180 14.40 16.63 -55.94
C ALA A 180 15.86 16.42 -56.39
N GLN A 181 16.39 17.35 -57.18
CA GLN A 181 17.82 17.63 -57.19
C GLN A 181 18.08 19.13 -57.20
N CYS A 182 19.00 19.51 -56.30
CA CYS A 182 19.80 20.74 -56.27
C CYS A 182 19.47 21.83 -57.31
N THR A 183 18.93 22.97 -56.84
CA THR A 183 19.34 24.26 -57.43
C THR A 183 20.87 24.34 -57.28
N GLN A 184 21.63 24.64 -58.34
CA GLN A 184 21.44 25.73 -59.28
C GLN A 184 21.68 25.30 -60.75
N PRO A 185 21.23 26.07 -61.79
CA PRO A 185 19.99 26.87 -61.86
C PRO A 185 19.27 26.90 -63.25
N GLY A 186 17.95 27.21 -63.27
CA GLY A 186 17.25 27.99 -64.34
C GLY A 186 16.20 27.27 -65.25
N GLY A 187 15.07 27.94 -65.59
CA GLY A 187 14.24 27.59 -66.77
C GLY A 187 12.67 27.55 -66.74
N ASP A 188 11.98 28.63 -66.36
CA ASP A 188 10.67 29.18 -66.88
C ASP A 188 9.40 28.36 -67.32
N GLU A 189 8.26 28.63 -66.63
CA GLU A 189 6.83 28.92 -67.08
C GLU A 189 5.70 27.90 -67.58
N LYS A 190 4.59 27.80 -66.78
CA LYS A 190 3.09 27.89 -67.06
C LYS A 190 2.18 26.76 -67.67
N GLY A 191 0.97 26.51 -67.08
CA GLY A 191 -0.24 25.79 -67.67
C GLY A 191 -1.38 25.34 -66.67
N GLU A 192 -2.67 25.13 -67.08
CA GLU A 192 -3.88 24.95 -66.18
C GLU A 192 -5.06 23.94 -66.60
N GLU A 193 -5.79 23.37 -65.59
CA GLU A 193 -7.25 22.93 -65.43
C GLU A 193 -8.05 21.70 -66.05
N ALA A 194 -8.53 20.76 -65.17
CA ALA A 194 -9.95 20.35 -64.78
C ALA A 194 -10.93 19.23 -65.39
N ARG A 195 -11.36 18.25 -64.51
CA ARG A 195 -12.74 17.62 -64.21
C ARG A 195 -13.48 16.42 -64.94
N SER A 196 -13.90 15.34 -64.19
CA SER A 196 -15.32 14.79 -63.96
C SER A 196 -15.82 13.28 -64.20
N ARG A 197 -16.04 12.47 -63.11
CA ARG A 197 -17.19 11.55 -62.65
C ARG A 197 -18.01 10.45 -63.47
N LEU A 198 -18.26 9.23 -62.84
CA LEU A 198 -19.55 8.46 -62.53
C LEU A 198 -19.86 6.93 -62.95
N GLU A 199 -20.22 6.09 -61.94
CA GLU A 199 -21.32 5.03 -61.76
C GLU A 199 -21.43 3.52 -62.28
N ALA A 200 -21.76 2.57 -61.32
CA ALA A 200 -22.84 1.51 -61.29
C ALA A 200 -22.72 -0.08 -61.52
N LYS A 201 -23.14 -0.87 -60.48
CA LYS A 201 -24.05 -2.10 -60.35
C LYS A 201 -23.76 -3.62 -60.72
N GLU A 202 -23.88 -4.49 -59.68
CA GLU A 202 -24.68 -5.76 -59.44
C GLU A 202 -24.52 -7.22 -60.05
N GLN A 203 -24.65 -8.23 -59.14
CA GLN A 203 -25.32 -9.59 -59.18
C GLN A 203 -24.68 -10.99 -59.57
N GLN A 204 -24.70 -11.92 -58.58
CA GLN A 204 -25.14 -13.37 -58.55
C GLN A 204 -24.37 -14.64 -59.06
N HIS A 205 -24.18 -15.59 -58.10
CA HIS A 205 -24.40 -17.08 -58.09
C HIS A 205 -23.48 -18.18 -58.73
N LYS A 206 -22.77 -18.91 -57.83
CA LYS A 206 -22.71 -20.40 -57.58
C LYS A 206 -21.86 -21.42 -58.40
N ASP A 207 -20.97 -22.09 -57.62
CA ASP A 207 -20.67 -23.54 -57.47
C ASP A 207 -19.84 -24.40 -58.48
N ASN A 208 -18.82 -25.07 -57.88
CA ASN A 208 -18.18 -26.39 -58.19
C ASN A 208 -17.10 -26.57 -59.30
N ALA A 209 -15.85 -26.74 -58.83
CA ALA A 209 -14.87 -27.85 -59.03
C ALA A 209 -14.59 -28.45 -60.45
N ASN A 210 -13.41 -28.98 -60.81
CA ASN A 210 -12.34 -29.60 -59.99
C ASN A 210 -11.01 -29.78 -60.80
N VAL A 211 -9.92 -30.18 -60.12
CA VAL A 211 -8.65 -30.81 -60.62
C VAL A 211 -7.72 -30.01 -61.58
N ASP A 212 -6.64 -29.47 -60.99
CA ASP A 212 -5.20 -29.57 -61.34
C ASP A 212 -4.68 -29.43 -62.80
N GLY A 213 -3.53 -28.74 -63.02
CA GLY A 213 -3.04 -28.49 -64.39
C GLY A 213 -1.77 -27.62 -64.65
N ARG A 214 -0.93 -27.27 -63.66
CA ARG A 214 0.47 -26.79 -63.85
C ARG A 214 0.75 -25.39 -64.47
N LYS A 215 0.76 -24.38 -63.59
CA LYS A 215 1.75 -23.26 -63.49
C LYS A 215 2.05 -22.35 -64.71
N GLY A 216 1.55 -21.11 -64.65
CA GLY A 216 2.29 -19.91 -65.08
C GLY A 216 3.22 -19.40 -63.96
N SER A 217 4.20 -18.54 -64.28
CA SER A 217 5.16 -17.99 -63.30
C SER A 217 4.74 -16.61 -62.80
N ILE A 218 4.57 -16.44 -61.49
CA ILE A 218 4.38 -15.15 -60.83
C ILE A 218 5.73 -14.72 -60.23
N VAL A 219 6.17 -13.50 -60.55
CA VAL A 219 7.33 -12.86 -59.90
C VAL A 219 6.79 -11.98 -58.76
N SER A 220 7.02 -12.39 -57.53
CA SER A 220 6.64 -11.62 -56.34
C SER A 220 7.68 -10.52 -56.08
N ILE A 221 7.32 -9.26 -56.25
CA ILE A 221 8.18 -8.15 -55.80
C ILE A 221 8.19 -8.16 -54.27
N THR A 222 9.38 -8.29 -53.70
CA THR A 222 9.61 -8.35 -52.26
C THR A 222 10.25 -7.03 -51.82
N THR A 223 9.45 -6.09 -51.33
CA THR A 223 9.94 -4.81 -50.83
C THR A 223 10.41 -4.98 -49.39
N VAL A 224 11.68 -4.64 -49.14
CA VAL A 224 12.29 -4.70 -47.80
C VAL A 224 12.44 -3.27 -47.27
N THR A 225 11.76 -2.97 -46.17
CA THR A 225 11.87 -1.69 -45.46
C THR A 225 12.50 -1.92 -44.09
N GLN A 226 13.49 -1.08 -43.73
CA GLN A 226 14.14 -1.12 -42.43
C GLN A 226 13.77 0.13 -41.62
N SER A 227 13.27 -0.07 -40.40
CA SER A 227 13.05 0.98 -39.41
C SER A 227 13.97 0.76 -38.20
N PHE A 228 14.42 1.87 -37.61
CA PHE A 228 15.16 1.87 -36.35
C PHE A 228 14.19 2.28 -35.23
N GLU A 229 13.89 1.37 -34.33
CA GLU A 229 13.02 1.58 -33.16
C GLU A 229 13.86 1.45 -31.88
N PRO A 230 13.47 2.05 -30.74
CA PRO A 230 14.11 1.73 -29.47
C PRO A 230 13.78 0.28 -29.03
N ALA A 231 14.80 -0.51 -28.70
CA ALA A 231 14.67 -1.87 -28.18
C ALA A 231 13.92 -1.86 -26.85
N ASP A 232 14.41 -1.03 -25.92
CA ASP A 232 13.71 -0.68 -24.68
C ASP A 232 12.98 0.67 -24.89
N SER A 233 12.22 0.77 -25.98
CA SER A 233 11.02 1.62 -25.95
C SER A 233 10.16 1.20 -24.74
N PRO A 234 9.30 2.06 -24.17
CA PRO A 234 8.21 1.64 -23.28
C PRO A 234 7.13 0.76 -23.98
N ARG A 235 7.57 -0.18 -24.83
CA ARG A 235 6.97 -1.51 -24.99
C ARG A 235 7.00 -2.21 -23.64
N LEU A 236 6.01 -1.88 -22.82
CA LEU A 236 5.63 -2.61 -21.63
C LEU A 236 5.54 -4.10 -21.98
N SER A 237 6.01 -4.95 -21.07
CA SER A 237 6.57 -6.27 -21.42
C SER A 237 5.63 -7.18 -22.21
N LYS A 238 6.13 -7.74 -23.32
CA LYS A 238 5.51 -8.84 -24.11
C LYS A 238 5.41 -10.16 -23.31
N THR A 239 4.64 -10.18 -22.22
CA THR A 239 4.52 -11.35 -21.33
C THR A 239 3.13 -11.54 -20.69
N THR A 240 2.04 -11.12 -21.35
CA THR A 240 0.67 -11.61 -21.02
C THR A 240 -0.29 -11.50 -22.21
N GLU A 241 -0.79 -12.65 -22.66
CA GLU A 241 -2.04 -12.89 -23.42
C GLU A 241 -2.26 -12.16 -24.78
N GLU A 242 -3.23 -12.65 -25.55
CA GLU A 242 -3.50 -12.19 -26.92
C GLU A 242 -4.37 -10.92 -26.91
N GLY A 243 -3.74 -9.73 -27.07
CA GLY A 243 -4.48 -8.47 -27.27
C GLY A 243 -3.73 -7.14 -27.06
N ASP A 244 -2.54 -7.12 -26.46
CA ASP A 244 -1.90 -5.85 -26.00
C ASP A 244 -1.13 -5.04 -27.07
N ASP A 245 -1.14 -5.50 -28.34
CA ASP A 245 -0.54 -4.82 -29.50
C ASP A 245 -1.52 -3.82 -30.21
N ASP A 246 -2.77 -3.68 -29.73
CA ASP A 246 -3.80 -2.84 -30.35
C ASP A 246 -3.54 -1.32 -30.20
N VAL A 247 -3.06 -0.69 -31.27
CA VAL A 247 -2.97 0.78 -31.42
C VAL A 247 -4.28 1.33 -31.99
N PHE A 248 -4.76 2.46 -31.46
CA PHE A 248 -6.01 3.11 -31.89
C PHE A 248 -6.06 3.32 -33.43
N PRO A 249 -7.09 2.79 -34.13
CA PRO A 249 -7.13 2.81 -35.59
C PRO A 249 -7.05 4.21 -36.21
N GLY A 250 -6.15 4.38 -37.19
CA GLY A 250 -6.00 5.61 -37.98
C GLY A 250 -4.88 6.55 -37.50
N ILE A 251 -4.15 6.22 -36.43
CA ILE A 251 -2.96 6.96 -35.98
C ILE A 251 -1.85 5.99 -35.57
N GLU A 252 -0.60 6.45 -35.61
CA GLU A 252 0.55 5.72 -35.05
C GLU A 252 0.55 5.70 -33.51
N GLU A 253 1.51 5.01 -32.88
CA GLU A 253 1.74 5.16 -31.44
C GLU A 253 2.28 6.56 -31.10
N ALA A 254 1.94 7.07 -29.91
CA ALA A 254 2.40 8.38 -29.45
C ALA A 254 3.93 8.49 -29.40
N PRO A 255 4.54 9.59 -29.89
CA PRO A 255 5.98 9.80 -29.82
C PRO A 255 6.55 9.65 -28.40
N LEU A 256 7.73 9.04 -28.28
CA LEU A 256 8.41 8.87 -26.99
C LEU A 256 8.91 10.18 -26.37
N ASP A 257 9.00 11.24 -27.17
CA ASP A 257 9.25 12.61 -26.69
C ASP A 257 8.27 13.00 -25.59
N ARG A 258 8.76 13.74 -24.60
CA ARG A 258 7.96 14.20 -23.45
C ARG A 258 7.71 15.69 -23.56
N GLY A 259 6.47 16.10 -23.28
CA GLY A 259 6.05 17.50 -23.39
C GLY A 259 5.88 18.17 -22.03
N LEU A 260 6.30 19.43 -21.93
CA LEU A 260 5.99 20.31 -20.81
C LEU A 260 4.92 21.33 -21.19
N LEU A 261 3.92 21.50 -20.32
CA LEU A 261 3.02 22.66 -20.32
C LEU A 261 3.47 23.66 -19.26
N LEU A 262 3.68 24.91 -19.62
CA LEU A 262 3.96 25.96 -18.63
C LEU A 262 2.66 26.46 -18.01
N LEU A 263 2.62 26.52 -16.68
CA LEU A 263 1.48 27.02 -15.90
C LEU A 263 1.51 28.55 -15.98
N ALA A 264 0.95 29.12 -17.06
CA ALA A 264 1.06 30.53 -17.40
C ALA A 264 -0.08 31.39 -16.80
N GLN A 265 -1.29 30.82 -16.70
CA GLN A 265 -2.44 31.46 -16.05
C GLN A 265 -3.32 30.38 -15.38
N MET A 266 -3.86 30.66 -14.19
CA MET A 266 -4.81 29.76 -13.51
C MET A 266 -6.23 30.34 -13.42
N SER A 267 -7.21 29.45 -13.36
CA SER A 267 -8.64 29.73 -13.14
C SER A 267 -9.01 30.12 -11.70
N THR A 268 -8.04 30.45 -10.85
CA THR A 268 -8.23 30.67 -9.42
C THR A 268 -8.39 32.16 -9.11
N LYS A 269 -9.44 32.53 -8.38
CA LYS A 269 -9.71 33.90 -7.96
C LYS A 269 -8.54 34.44 -7.13
N GLY A 270 -7.89 35.50 -7.61
CA GLY A 270 -6.74 36.11 -6.94
C GLY A 270 -5.40 35.41 -7.23
N CYS A 271 -5.30 34.65 -8.33
CA CYS A 271 -4.04 34.09 -8.81
C CYS A 271 -2.94 35.17 -8.93
N LEU A 272 -1.72 34.83 -8.50
CA LEU A 272 -0.57 35.73 -8.51
C LEU A 272 0.20 35.75 -9.84
N MET A 273 -0.22 34.95 -10.83
CA MET A 273 0.35 34.94 -12.17
C MET A 273 0.03 36.24 -12.90
N THR A 274 0.94 37.22 -12.80
CA THR A 274 0.81 38.53 -13.43
C THR A 274 0.99 38.43 -14.95
N LYS A 275 0.76 39.55 -15.66
CA LYS A 275 1.10 39.65 -17.09
C LYS A 275 2.60 39.44 -17.34
N ASP A 276 3.45 39.93 -16.44
CA ASP A 276 4.90 39.80 -16.57
C ASP A 276 5.36 38.35 -16.36
N TYR A 277 4.75 37.64 -15.40
CA TYR A 277 4.92 36.19 -15.24
C TYR A 277 4.39 35.41 -16.46
N THR A 278 3.23 35.79 -17.00
CA THR A 278 2.66 35.17 -18.21
C THR A 278 3.61 35.35 -19.41
N GLN A 279 4.18 36.55 -19.56
CA GLN A 279 5.16 36.87 -20.59
C GLN A 279 6.46 36.07 -20.43
N ALA A 280 6.97 35.92 -19.19
CA ALA A 280 8.12 35.06 -18.90
C ALA A 280 7.86 33.58 -19.26
N CYS A 281 6.62 33.09 -19.10
CA CYS A 281 6.24 31.76 -19.58
C CYS A 281 6.27 31.66 -21.11
N VAL A 282 5.78 32.68 -21.82
CA VAL A 282 5.82 32.73 -23.30
C VAL A 282 7.26 32.77 -23.82
N GLU A 283 8.14 33.51 -23.15
CA GLU A 283 9.57 33.56 -23.48
C GLU A 283 10.25 32.20 -23.23
N ALA A 284 10.07 31.58 -22.07
CA ALA A 284 10.63 30.26 -21.76
C ALA A 284 10.09 29.16 -22.70
N ALA A 285 8.83 29.25 -23.14
CA ALA A 285 8.26 28.35 -24.14
C ALA A 285 8.92 28.52 -25.52
N ARG A 286 9.17 29.77 -25.95
CA ARG A 286 9.86 30.07 -27.21
C ARG A 286 11.33 29.67 -27.20
N GLU A 287 12.02 29.83 -26.07
CA GLU A 287 13.40 29.35 -25.86
C GLU A 287 13.51 27.81 -25.89
N HIS A 288 12.43 27.10 -25.54
CA HIS A 288 12.41 25.64 -25.41
C HIS A 288 11.34 24.94 -26.28
N LYS A 289 11.08 25.43 -27.51
CA LYS A 289 10.10 24.87 -28.49
C LYS A 289 10.25 23.37 -28.84
N GLY A 290 11.37 22.73 -28.44
CA GLY A 290 11.61 21.30 -28.58
C GLY A 290 11.18 20.43 -27.39
N PHE A 291 10.75 21.04 -26.28
CA PHE A 291 10.29 20.34 -25.05
C PHE A 291 9.02 20.97 -24.46
N VAL A 292 8.91 22.31 -24.48
CA VAL A 292 7.67 22.99 -24.12
C VAL A 292 6.68 22.85 -25.29
N MET A 293 5.58 22.16 -25.04
CA MET A 293 4.54 21.89 -26.02
C MET A 293 3.42 22.95 -26.03
N GLY A 294 3.31 23.70 -24.92
CA GLY A 294 2.42 24.85 -24.78
C GLY A 294 2.12 25.23 -23.34
N TYR A 295 0.89 25.63 -23.06
CA TYR A 295 0.51 26.30 -21.81
C TYR A 295 -0.73 25.71 -21.14
N VAL A 296 -0.75 25.78 -19.82
CA VAL A 296 -2.01 25.90 -19.06
C VAL A 296 -2.30 27.39 -18.92
N ALA A 297 -3.40 27.83 -19.55
CA ALA A 297 -3.76 29.24 -19.64
C ALA A 297 -5.28 29.44 -19.61
N GLN A 298 -5.75 30.68 -19.44
CA GLN A 298 -7.15 31.07 -19.53
C GLN A 298 -7.49 31.77 -20.87
N GLU A 299 -6.48 32.18 -21.64
CA GLU A 299 -6.60 32.75 -23.00
C GLU A 299 -5.45 32.28 -23.91
N CYS A 300 -5.57 32.53 -25.22
CA CYS A 300 -4.55 32.23 -26.22
C CYS A 300 -3.35 33.18 -26.11
N LEU A 301 -2.15 32.62 -26.01
CA LEU A 301 -0.87 33.34 -25.88
C LEU A 301 -0.03 33.32 -27.17
N ASN A 302 -0.43 32.56 -28.20
CA ASN A 302 0.20 32.59 -29.53
C ASN A 302 0.08 34.00 -30.12
N SER A 303 1.22 34.63 -30.38
CA SER A 303 1.30 36.07 -30.70
C SER A 303 2.43 36.43 -31.68
N ALA A 304 3.47 35.60 -31.80
CA ALA A 304 4.46 35.67 -32.86
C ALA A 304 4.03 34.74 -34.03
N PRO A 305 4.31 35.07 -35.31
CA PRO A 305 3.81 34.30 -36.46
C PRO A 305 4.25 32.82 -36.52
N ASP A 306 5.29 32.45 -35.77
CA ASP A 306 5.83 31.09 -35.64
C ASP A 306 5.42 30.39 -34.32
N ASP A 307 4.46 30.96 -33.57
CA ASP A 307 3.85 30.29 -32.42
C ASP A 307 2.76 29.32 -32.86
N ASN A 308 2.91 28.05 -32.48
CA ASN A 308 1.86 27.04 -32.61
C ASN A 308 1.84 26.14 -31.37
N PHE A 309 1.85 26.78 -30.20
CA PHE A 309 1.70 26.12 -28.91
C PHE A 309 0.25 25.69 -28.69
N ILE A 310 0.07 24.64 -27.90
CA ILE A 310 -1.26 24.19 -27.46
C ILE A 310 -1.69 24.87 -26.16
N HIS A 311 -2.97 25.19 -26.03
CA HIS A 311 -3.57 25.78 -24.84
C HIS A 311 -4.53 24.78 -24.17
N MET A 312 -4.28 24.45 -22.91
CA MET A 312 -5.17 23.61 -22.11
C MET A 312 -5.77 24.44 -20.96
N THR A 313 -7.10 24.55 -20.89
CA THR A 313 -7.75 25.45 -19.94
C THR A 313 -8.60 24.72 -18.88
N PRO A 314 -8.21 24.77 -17.59
CA PRO A 314 -9.03 24.34 -16.47
C PRO A 314 -10.07 25.39 -16.09
N GLY A 315 -11.06 24.98 -15.30
CA GLY A 315 -12.21 25.81 -14.94
C GLY A 315 -13.32 25.82 -15.99
N CYS A 316 -13.53 24.69 -16.69
CA CYS A 316 -14.63 24.55 -17.63
C CYS A 316 -15.90 24.00 -16.94
N LYS A 317 -17.05 24.67 -17.09
CA LYS A 317 -18.38 24.25 -16.59
C LYS A 317 -19.47 24.75 -17.55
N LEU A 318 -20.64 24.11 -17.67
CA LEU A 318 -21.75 24.59 -18.52
C LEU A 318 -22.58 25.67 -17.82
N PRO A 319 -23.35 26.48 -18.59
CA PRO A 319 -24.47 27.22 -18.04
C PRO A 319 -25.48 26.27 -17.35
N PRO A 320 -26.19 26.75 -16.30
CA PRO A 320 -27.37 26.08 -15.77
C PRO A 320 -28.45 25.82 -16.85
N PRO A 321 -29.30 24.78 -16.70
CA PRO A 321 -30.35 24.49 -17.67
C PRO A 321 -31.31 25.66 -17.87
N GLY A 322 -31.33 26.22 -19.08
CA GLY A 322 -32.15 27.38 -19.46
C GLY A 322 -31.38 28.71 -19.55
N GLU A 323 -30.11 28.76 -19.17
CA GLU A 323 -29.25 29.94 -19.34
C GLU A 323 -28.45 29.90 -20.66
N ALA A 324 -27.99 31.08 -21.11
CA ALA A 324 -27.27 31.23 -22.38
C ALA A 324 -25.85 30.64 -22.35
N GLU A 325 -25.30 30.27 -23.51
CA GLU A 325 -23.96 29.66 -23.63
C GLU A 325 -22.79 30.48 -23.06
N ASN A 326 -22.98 31.77 -22.82
CA ASN A 326 -21.98 32.68 -22.24
C ASN A 326 -22.38 33.20 -20.85
N ALA A 327 -23.26 32.48 -20.12
CA ALA A 327 -23.67 32.84 -18.77
C ALA A 327 -22.49 32.90 -17.78
N GLN A 328 -22.62 33.74 -16.76
CA GLN A 328 -21.63 33.90 -15.70
C GLN A 328 -21.81 32.80 -14.66
N LEU A 329 -20.80 31.94 -14.49
CA LEU A 329 -20.91 30.74 -13.66
C LEU A 329 -20.39 30.99 -12.24
N GLU A 330 -21.14 30.50 -11.25
CA GLU A 330 -20.67 30.48 -9.86
C GLU A 330 -19.47 29.54 -9.68
N GLY A 331 -18.51 30.00 -8.87
CA GLY A 331 -17.33 29.26 -8.43
C GLY A 331 -17.65 28.15 -7.42
N ASP A 332 -16.61 27.51 -6.88
CA ASP A 332 -16.73 26.47 -5.85
C ASP A 332 -16.79 26.98 -4.40
N GLY A 333 -16.45 28.25 -4.17
CA GLY A 333 -16.32 28.86 -2.84
C GLY A 333 -14.94 28.72 -2.20
N LEU A 334 -14.05 27.87 -2.73
CA LEU A 334 -12.66 27.70 -2.29
C LEU A 334 -11.64 28.45 -3.17
N GLY A 335 -12.06 28.90 -4.35
CA GLY A 335 -11.29 29.82 -5.21
C GLY A 335 -11.42 29.52 -6.70
N GLN A 336 -11.89 28.33 -7.08
CA GLN A 336 -12.07 27.94 -8.47
C GLN A 336 -13.15 28.80 -9.14
N GLN A 337 -12.79 29.47 -10.23
CA GLN A 337 -13.73 30.16 -11.11
C GLN A 337 -14.07 29.25 -12.30
N TYR A 338 -15.23 29.46 -12.92
CA TYR A 338 -15.64 28.65 -14.06
C TYR A 338 -16.08 29.50 -15.27
N ASN A 339 -15.78 29.00 -16.46
CA ASN A 339 -16.16 29.54 -17.76
C ASN A 339 -16.80 28.45 -18.62
N THR A 340 -17.62 28.83 -19.60
CA THR A 340 -18.29 27.88 -20.51
C THR A 340 -17.36 27.37 -21.60
N PRO A 341 -17.55 26.14 -22.15
CA PRO A 341 -16.77 25.66 -23.28
C PRO A 341 -16.82 26.62 -24.47
N SER A 342 -18.01 27.17 -24.76
CA SER A 342 -18.22 28.15 -25.84
C SER A 342 -17.40 29.42 -25.62
N LYS A 343 -17.35 29.96 -24.40
CA LYS A 343 -16.48 31.10 -24.06
C LYS A 343 -15.00 30.75 -24.17
N LEU A 344 -14.57 29.63 -23.59
CA LEU A 344 -13.16 29.23 -23.54
C LEU A 344 -12.58 29.00 -24.93
N ILE A 345 -13.32 28.32 -25.81
CA ILE A 345 -12.86 28.01 -27.17
C ILE A 345 -13.04 29.24 -28.08
N ASN A 346 -14.26 29.78 -28.19
CA ASN A 346 -14.60 30.77 -29.23
C ASN A 346 -14.17 32.22 -28.90
N VAL A 347 -14.07 32.55 -27.61
CA VAL A 347 -13.75 33.92 -27.13
C VAL A 347 -12.33 34.01 -26.59
N CYS A 348 -11.95 33.08 -25.71
CA CYS A 348 -10.61 33.03 -25.12
C CYS A 348 -9.57 32.33 -26.01
N GLY A 349 -9.99 31.50 -26.97
CA GLY A 349 -9.10 30.87 -27.94
C GLY A 349 -8.33 29.66 -27.42
N THR A 350 -8.87 28.90 -26.47
CA THR A 350 -8.23 27.67 -25.99
C THR A 350 -8.40 26.52 -26.98
N ASP A 351 -7.42 25.61 -27.00
CA ASP A 351 -7.44 24.43 -27.85
C ASP A 351 -8.18 23.28 -27.15
N ILE A 352 -7.86 23.02 -25.87
CA ILE A 352 -8.38 21.90 -25.08
C ILE A 352 -9.02 22.42 -23.79
N VAL A 353 -10.22 21.94 -23.50
CA VAL A 353 -10.88 22.18 -22.20
C VAL A 353 -10.61 21.02 -21.24
N ILE A 354 -10.25 21.34 -19.99
CA ILE A 354 -10.10 20.38 -18.89
C ILE A 354 -11.41 20.38 -18.09
N CYS A 355 -12.16 19.28 -18.12
CA CYS A 355 -13.51 19.20 -17.52
C CYS A 355 -13.55 18.51 -16.14
N ASP A 356 -14.65 18.74 -15.42
CA ASP A 356 -14.90 18.18 -14.10
C ASP A 356 -15.76 16.88 -14.11
N ARG A 357 -15.67 16.12 -13.02
CA ARG A 357 -16.24 14.76 -12.86
C ARG A 357 -17.77 14.69 -12.70
N LYS A 358 -18.54 15.68 -13.17
CA LYS A 358 -20.01 15.64 -13.11
C LYS A 358 -20.58 14.49 -13.96
N LEU A 359 -21.82 14.06 -13.71
CA LEU A 359 -22.55 13.11 -14.56
C LEU A 359 -23.98 13.63 -14.90
N PRO A 360 -24.40 13.61 -16.18
CA PRO A 360 -23.54 13.50 -17.37
C PRO A 360 -22.46 14.59 -17.34
N CYS A 361 -21.24 14.25 -17.79
CA CYS A 361 -20.13 15.18 -17.75
C CYS A 361 -20.41 16.39 -18.63
N THR A 362 -19.81 17.49 -18.23
CA THR A 362 -20.27 18.81 -18.62
C THR A 362 -20.06 19.07 -20.13
N ASN A 363 -19.05 18.46 -20.76
CA ASN A 363 -18.90 18.52 -22.22
C ASN A 363 -19.72 17.45 -22.99
N CYS A 364 -20.17 16.37 -22.33
CA CYS A 364 -21.06 15.39 -22.96
C CYS A 364 -22.49 15.92 -23.14
N VAL A 365 -22.89 16.90 -22.33
CA VAL A 365 -24.19 17.59 -22.44
C VAL A 365 -24.23 18.54 -23.63
N SER A 366 -23.19 19.36 -23.86
CA SER A 366 -23.08 20.23 -25.05
C SER A 366 -23.01 19.45 -26.36
N ARG A 367 -22.38 18.26 -26.36
CA ARG A 367 -22.23 17.41 -27.56
C ARG A 367 -23.45 16.54 -27.89
N ASN A 368 -24.57 16.66 -27.15
CA ASN A 368 -25.74 15.78 -27.26
C ASN A 368 -25.39 14.27 -27.16
N LYS A 369 -24.49 13.93 -26.22
CA LYS A 369 -24.05 12.56 -25.91
C LYS A 369 -24.28 12.23 -24.43
N GLN A 370 -25.34 12.79 -23.84
CA GLN A 370 -25.71 12.59 -22.43
C GLN A 370 -25.86 11.10 -22.09
N SER A 371 -26.50 10.32 -22.97
CA SER A 371 -26.73 8.88 -22.81
C SER A 371 -25.47 8.01 -22.93
N ALA A 372 -24.39 8.52 -23.54
CA ALA A 372 -23.09 7.85 -23.58
C ALA A 372 -22.21 8.22 -22.38
N CYS A 373 -22.62 9.21 -21.59
CA CYS A 373 -21.91 9.60 -20.38
C CYS A 373 -22.54 8.89 -19.18
N GLN A 374 -21.97 7.74 -18.83
CA GLN A 374 -22.43 6.90 -17.72
C GLN A 374 -21.24 6.60 -16.79
N TYR A 375 -21.48 6.67 -15.48
CA TYR A 375 -20.69 5.99 -14.47
C TYR A 375 -21.57 4.87 -13.90
N GLU A 376 -20.99 3.70 -13.60
CA GLU A 376 -21.69 2.67 -12.83
C GLU A 376 -21.73 3.09 -11.35
N THR A 377 -22.86 2.87 -10.67
CA THR A 377 -23.26 3.71 -9.52
C THR A 377 -23.32 3.01 -8.17
N GLY A 378 -22.83 3.72 -7.15
CA GLY A 378 -23.26 3.56 -5.75
C GLY A 378 -22.14 3.77 -4.73
N ALA A 379 -22.17 4.77 -3.85
CA ALA A 379 -23.16 5.81 -3.54
C ALA A 379 -22.46 6.88 -2.64
N PRO A 380 -23.12 7.90 -2.02
CA PRO A 380 -24.49 8.41 -2.19
C PRO A 380 -24.57 9.95 -2.40
N THR A 381 -25.69 10.45 -2.94
CA THR A 381 -26.03 11.90 -2.93
C THR A 381 -27.24 12.19 -2.05
N ALA A 382 -27.03 12.97 -0.99
CA ALA A 382 -28.07 13.29 -0.02
C ALA A 382 -29.00 14.44 -0.49
N LYS A 383 -30.06 14.11 -1.24
CA LYS A 383 -31.36 14.84 -1.24
C LYS A 383 -32.39 14.20 -2.18
N GLN A 384 -33.35 13.48 -1.62
CA GLN A 384 -34.75 13.52 -2.09
C GLN A 384 -35.73 12.99 -1.02
N GLN A 385 -36.18 13.90 -0.16
CA GLN A 385 -37.50 13.79 0.47
C GLN A 385 -38.28 15.08 0.22
N ARG A 386 -39.55 14.92 -0.14
CA ARG A 386 -40.64 15.93 -0.08
C ARG A 386 -40.54 17.10 -1.07
N TYR A 387 -41.06 16.87 -2.28
CA TYR A 387 -42.04 17.81 -2.83
C TYR A 387 -43.32 17.76 -1.98
N ASN A 388 -43.69 18.84 -1.30
CA ASN A 388 -44.85 19.67 -1.69
C ASN A 388 -45.31 20.69 -0.62
N ASN A 389 -45.76 21.85 -1.12
CA ASN A 389 -46.70 22.82 -0.56
C ASN A 389 -46.41 23.50 0.80
N GLY A 390 -46.30 24.84 0.78
CA GLY A 390 -46.37 25.70 1.98
C GLY A 390 -45.77 27.11 1.82
N LYS A 391 -46.56 28.09 1.39
CA LYS A 391 -46.28 29.55 1.48
C LYS A 391 -47.11 30.14 2.66
N PRO A 392 -46.81 31.35 3.19
CA PRO A 392 -45.51 31.99 3.43
C PRO A 392 -45.43 32.80 4.78
N ALA A 393 -44.30 33.50 4.98
CA ALA A 393 -44.14 34.81 5.65
C ALA A 393 -43.90 34.94 7.19
N ALA A 394 -43.39 36.14 7.54
CA ALA A 394 -43.35 36.85 8.84
C ALA A 394 -42.22 36.57 9.87
N THR A 395 -41.17 37.39 9.80
CA THR A 395 -40.54 38.19 10.89
C THR A 395 -40.18 37.57 12.27
N GLY A 396 -38.92 37.70 12.67
CA GLY A 396 -38.48 37.65 14.08
C GLY A 396 -36.99 38.02 14.25
N ASN A 397 -36.69 39.12 14.96
CA ASN A 397 -35.31 39.51 15.31
C ASN A 397 -34.86 38.80 16.60
N GLY A 398 -33.58 38.44 16.70
CA GLY A 398 -32.97 37.94 17.95
C GLY A 398 -31.45 37.91 17.90
N THR A 399 -30.78 38.75 18.69
CA THR A 399 -29.32 38.87 18.73
C THR A 399 -28.68 37.96 19.79
N ALA A 400 -27.71 37.15 19.39
CA ALA A 400 -26.72 36.49 20.25
C ALA A 400 -25.40 36.30 19.46
N SER A 401 -24.27 36.11 20.15
CA SER A 401 -22.93 36.23 19.54
C SER A 401 -21.88 35.31 20.18
N ILE A 402 -20.82 35.00 19.42
CA ILE A 402 -19.56 34.34 19.83
C ILE A 402 -19.70 32.80 20.05
N PRO A 403 -18.70 31.94 19.71
CA PRO A 403 -17.55 32.10 18.80
C PRO A 403 -17.57 31.14 17.59
N THR A 404 -16.75 31.40 16.57
CA THR A 404 -16.41 30.41 15.53
C THR A 404 -15.09 29.72 15.85
N LYS A 405 -15.08 28.38 16.00
CA LYS A 405 -13.86 27.57 15.89
C LYS A 405 -13.83 26.92 14.51
N ALA A 406 -12.96 27.40 13.63
CA ALA A 406 -12.65 26.73 12.38
C ALA A 406 -11.49 25.76 12.58
N THR A 407 -11.62 24.51 12.13
CA THR A 407 -10.55 23.51 12.10
C THR A 407 -9.63 23.78 10.91
N ALA A 408 -8.49 24.43 11.16
CA ALA A 408 -7.45 24.59 10.16
C ALA A 408 -6.65 23.28 10.01
N PHE A 409 -6.69 22.65 8.84
CA PHE A 409 -5.70 21.67 8.44
C PHE A 409 -4.39 22.40 8.12
N GLY A 410 -3.37 22.20 8.95
CA GLY A 410 -2.13 22.96 8.87
C GLY A 410 -1.10 22.37 7.92
N TYR A 411 -0.64 23.16 6.95
CA TYR A 411 0.69 22.99 6.36
C TYR A 411 1.71 23.67 7.28
N SER A 412 2.75 22.93 7.70
CA SER A 412 3.81 23.46 8.56
C SER A 412 4.82 24.30 7.77
N HIS A 413 4.72 25.63 7.85
CA HIS A 413 5.69 26.54 7.25
C HIS A 413 7.10 26.36 7.86
N THR A 414 8.01 25.72 7.14
CA THR A 414 9.47 25.87 7.34
C THR A 414 10.20 25.91 5.99
N GLY A 415 10.15 27.06 5.31
CA GLY A 415 11.03 27.33 4.17
C GLY A 415 12.46 27.60 4.65
N ILE A 416 13.45 26.97 4.02
CA ILE A 416 14.86 27.34 4.12
C ILE A 416 15.21 28.08 2.82
N ASN A 417 15.76 29.29 2.93
CA ASN A 417 16.02 30.14 1.77
C ASN A 417 17.25 29.63 0.99
N THR A 418 17.07 29.34 -0.30
CA THR A 418 18.08 28.78 -1.21
C THR A 418 19.27 29.72 -1.50
N LEU A 419 19.25 30.97 -1.02
CA LEU A 419 20.25 32.00 -1.33
C LEU A 419 21.57 31.85 -0.57
N ASP A 420 21.56 31.30 0.65
CA ASP A 420 22.78 31.13 1.47
C ASP A 420 23.71 30.00 0.95
N PHE A 421 23.22 29.15 0.05
CA PHE A 421 24.01 28.07 -0.54
C PHE A 421 24.93 28.56 -1.68
N LEU A 422 24.49 29.56 -2.46
CA LEU A 422 25.19 29.99 -3.68
C LEU A 422 26.49 30.76 -3.39
N THR A 423 26.48 31.61 -2.35
CA THR A 423 27.68 32.34 -1.89
C THR A 423 28.79 31.43 -1.35
N SER A 424 28.48 30.16 -1.05
CA SER A 424 29.47 29.17 -0.59
C SER A 424 30.26 28.52 -1.73
N ILE A 425 29.84 28.68 -2.99
CA ILE A 425 30.49 28.05 -4.16
C ILE A 425 31.46 29.01 -4.86
N GLU A 426 31.10 30.30 -4.98
CA GLU A 426 31.93 31.34 -5.62
C GLU A 426 33.29 31.58 -4.92
N ALA A 427 33.46 31.07 -3.68
CA ALA A 427 34.67 31.23 -2.88
C ALA A 427 35.77 30.16 -3.11
N THR A 428 35.57 29.18 -4.01
CA THR A 428 36.47 28.00 -4.10
C THR A 428 37.22 27.79 -5.43
N ASP A 429 36.92 28.52 -6.50
CA ASP A 429 37.64 28.41 -7.79
C ASP A 429 38.45 29.68 -8.13
N ALA A 430 39.54 29.92 -7.38
CA ALA A 430 40.53 30.92 -7.76
C ALA A 430 41.97 30.55 -7.33
N THR A 431 42.88 30.54 -8.30
CA THR A 431 44.35 30.56 -8.14
C THR A 431 45.03 29.27 -7.61
N THR A 432 45.38 28.36 -8.54
CA THR A 432 46.54 27.47 -8.38
C THR A 432 47.51 27.69 -9.55
N THR A 433 48.69 28.28 -9.29
CA THR A 433 49.78 28.28 -10.29
C THR A 433 51.17 28.30 -9.64
N THR A 434 51.80 27.12 -9.59
CA THR A 434 53.26 26.86 -9.71
C THR A 434 54.29 27.83 -9.12
N THR A 435 55.12 27.32 -8.20
CA THR A 435 56.57 27.21 -8.48
C THR A 435 57.20 26.03 -7.71
N THR A 436 58.36 25.57 -8.16
CA THR A 436 58.99 24.30 -7.76
C THR A 436 60.18 24.47 -6.82
N THR A 437 60.36 23.54 -5.87
CA THR A 437 61.69 22.97 -5.54
C THR A 437 61.61 21.65 -4.77
N THR A 438 62.72 20.92 -4.75
CA THR A 438 62.89 19.52 -4.31
C THR A 438 63.29 19.34 -2.84
N THR A 439 62.86 18.26 -2.18
CA THR A 439 63.75 17.25 -1.53
C THR A 439 62.97 16.03 -0.98
N ASN A 440 63.69 14.99 -0.53
CA ASN A 440 63.17 13.65 -0.21
C ASN A 440 62.91 13.41 1.31
N PRO A 441 62.25 12.29 1.71
CA PRO A 441 61.53 12.21 3.00
C PRO A 441 62.27 11.50 4.14
N ALA A 442 61.92 11.85 5.40
CA ALA A 442 61.64 10.91 6.52
C ALA A 442 61.42 11.64 7.88
N SER A 443 60.22 11.56 8.47
CA SER A 443 60.02 11.59 9.94
C SER A 443 58.55 11.32 10.34
N SER A 444 58.34 10.67 11.47
CA SER A 444 57.02 10.33 12.02
C SER A 444 56.43 11.41 12.94
N SER A 445 55.26 11.95 12.60
CA SER A 445 54.30 12.51 13.58
C SER A 445 52.93 12.76 12.91
N GLN A 446 51.86 12.10 13.36
CA GLN A 446 50.50 12.58 13.10
C GLN A 446 50.09 13.58 14.18
N PRO A 447 49.61 14.80 13.82
CA PRO A 447 48.99 15.70 14.79
C PRO A 447 47.64 15.15 15.25
N LEU A 448 47.30 15.35 16.53
CA LEU A 448 45.92 15.19 17.00
C LEU A 448 45.00 16.21 16.29
N PRO A 449 43.75 15.86 15.98
CA PRO A 449 42.73 16.85 15.62
C PRO A 449 42.53 17.84 16.77
N SER A 450 42.71 19.13 16.50
CA SER A 450 42.43 20.19 17.48
C SER A 450 40.95 20.22 17.84
N ALA A 451 40.64 20.50 19.10
CA ALA A 451 39.28 20.57 19.59
C ALA A 451 38.51 21.81 19.08
N LEU A 452 37.18 21.69 19.07
CA LEU A 452 36.21 22.80 19.14
C LEU A 452 36.25 23.86 18.03
N ALA A 453 36.38 23.43 16.77
CA ALA A 453 35.90 24.26 15.65
C ALA A 453 34.36 24.34 15.68
N VAL A 454 33.80 25.52 15.96
CA VAL A 454 32.35 25.76 15.83
C VAL A 454 32.01 25.80 14.34
N CYS A 455 31.13 24.90 13.88
CA CYS A 455 30.71 24.90 12.48
C CYS A 455 29.77 26.10 12.20
N THR A 456 30.21 27.01 11.34
CA THR A 456 29.53 28.28 11.05
C THR A 456 28.62 28.26 9.83
N THR A 457 28.44 27.11 9.16
CA THR A 457 27.59 27.05 7.95
C THR A 457 26.10 27.25 8.29
N PRO A 458 25.34 27.98 7.46
CA PRO A 458 23.90 28.21 7.68
C PRO A 458 23.10 26.91 7.85
N GLU A 459 23.42 25.87 7.08
CA GLU A 459 22.80 24.54 7.20
C GLU A 459 23.03 23.88 8.56
N ALA A 460 24.27 23.93 9.09
CA ALA A 460 24.59 23.37 10.40
C ALA A 460 23.90 24.14 11.54
N ILE A 461 23.75 25.46 11.37
CA ILE A 461 22.99 26.32 12.29
C ILE A 461 21.50 25.94 12.29
N ALA A 462 20.88 25.83 11.11
CA ALA A 462 19.47 25.41 10.97
C ALA A 462 19.23 24.00 11.54
N THR A 463 20.12 23.05 11.23
CA THR A 463 20.11 21.68 11.75
C THR A 463 20.19 21.66 13.28
N ARG A 464 21.16 22.39 13.86
CA ARG A 464 21.31 22.52 15.32
C ARG A 464 20.05 23.07 15.96
N ASP A 465 19.49 24.15 15.41
CA ASP A 465 18.40 24.87 16.06
C ASP A 465 17.04 24.14 15.91
N ARG A 466 16.83 23.40 14.81
CA ARG A 466 15.70 22.46 14.65
C ARG A 466 15.83 21.25 15.59
N TYR A 467 17.00 20.60 15.65
CA TYR A 467 17.31 19.53 16.61
C TYR A 467 17.06 19.98 18.06
N ARG A 468 17.58 21.15 18.43
CA ARG A 468 17.36 21.77 19.75
C ARG A 468 15.89 22.10 20.02
N SER A 469 15.09 22.40 18.99
CA SER A 469 13.64 22.61 19.14
C SER A 469 12.95 21.33 19.60
N LEU A 470 13.23 20.21 18.94
CA LEU A 470 12.67 18.89 19.25
C LEU A 470 13.08 18.42 20.65
N LEU A 471 14.32 18.66 21.07
CA LEU A 471 14.78 18.33 22.43
C LEU A 471 14.02 19.06 23.55
N ARG A 472 13.35 20.20 23.27
CA ARG A 472 12.48 20.87 24.26
C ARG A 472 11.13 20.19 24.45
N GLN A 473 10.76 19.25 23.59
CA GLN A 473 9.52 18.48 23.65
C GLN A 473 9.69 17.17 24.45
N LEU A 474 10.93 16.84 24.85
CA LEU A 474 11.18 15.71 25.76
C LEU A 474 10.49 15.98 27.12
N PRO A 475 9.80 14.99 27.71
CA PRO A 475 9.19 15.16 29.03
C PRO A 475 10.24 15.38 30.12
N ALA A 476 9.79 15.84 31.29
CA ALA A 476 10.65 15.99 32.46
C ALA A 476 11.38 14.68 32.81
N ARG A 477 12.60 14.78 33.35
CA ARG A 477 13.46 13.63 33.67
C ARG A 477 12.74 12.52 34.47
N THR A 478 11.96 12.91 35.48
CA THR A 478 11.16 12.01 36.32
C THR A 478 10.12 11.22 35.51
N ALA A 479 9.48 11.86 34.52
CA ALA A 479 8.56 11.22 33.61
C ALA A 479 9.27 10.31 32.60
N ILE A 480 10.46 10.68 32.09
CA ILE A 480 11.29 9.78 31.26
C ILE A 480 11.67 8.52 32.04
N GLU A 481 12.13 8.67 33.28
CA GLU A 481 12.52 7.55 34.16
C GLU A 481 11.32 6.65 34.51
N ARG A 482 10.12 7.22 34.71
CA ARG A 482 8.87 6.44 34.90
C ARG A 482 8.41 5.73 33.62
N LEU A 483 8.37 6.41 32.48
CA LEU A 483 7.91 5.85 31.21
C LEU A 483 8.86 4.77 30.67
N SER A 484 10.18 4.97 30.76
CA SER A 484 11.15 3.94 30.38
C SER A 484 11.06 2.69 31.26
N ALA A 485 10.84 2.83 32.56
CA ALA A 485 10.59 1.69 33.44
C ALA A 485 9.33 0.89 33.04
N ILE A 486 8.27 1.58 32.62
CA ILE A 486 7.04 0.96 32.09
C ILE A 486 7.33 0.23 30.77
N TYR A 487 8.01 0.88 29.81
CA TYR A 487 8.42 0.27 28.54
C TYR A 487 9.20 -1.03 28.73
N PHE A 488 10.21 -1.04 29.61
CA PHE A 488 11.00 -2.25 29.88
C PHE A 488 10.22 -3.36 30.58
N THR A 489 9.15 -3.04 31.29
CA THR A 489 8.34 -4.00 32.06
C THR A 489 7.19 -4.57 31.23
N GLU A 490 6.42 -3.74 30.54
CA GLU A 490 5.22 -4.19 29.81
C GLU A 490 5.53 -4.60 28.36
N PHE A 491 6.53 -3.96 27.72
CA PHE A 491 6.78 -4.10 26.28
C PHE A 491 8.09 -4.80 25.90
N ASN A 492 9.26 -4.33 26.38
CA ASN A 492 10.56 -4.71 25.78
C ASN A 492 10.85 -6.22 25.78
N TRP A 493 10.43 -6.95 26.81
CA TRP A 493 10.62 -8.41 26.92
C TRP A 493 9.98 -9.20 25.76
N GLN A 494 9.02 -8.61 25.04
CA GLN A 494 8.37 -9.19 23.86
C GLN A 494 9.30 -9.28 22.64
N TYR A 495 10.44 -8.57 22.64
CA TYR A 495 11.38 -8.52 21.51
C TYR A 495 12.87 -8.39 21.91
N ASP A 496 13.17 -8.19 23.20
CA ASP A 496 14.50 -7.94 23.80
C ASP A 496 15.37 -6.85 23.13
N MET A 497 14.77 -6.02 22.27
CA MET A 497 15.50 -5.19 21.31
C MET A 497 16.39 -4.11 21.97
N LEU A 498 15.96 -3.57 23.10
CA LEU A 498 16.77 -2.67 23.92
C LEU A 498 17.29 -3.39 25.18
N ASP A 499 18.56 -3.19 25.50
CA ASP A 499 19.13 -3.60 26.78
C ASP A 499 18.94 -2.48 27.82
N ARG A 500 18.30 -2.79 28.94
CA ARG A 500 17.98 -1.81 29.97
C ARG A 500 19.21 -1.13 30.57
N ASP A 501 20.25 -1.91 30.90
CA ASP A 501 21.49 -1.40 31.48
C ASP A 501 22.22 -0.42 30.54
N VAL A 502 22.17 -0.66 29.22
CA VAL A 502 22.76 0.23 28.22
C VAL A 502 21.91 1.47 27.99
N PHE A 503 20.57 1.34 27.97
CA PHE A 503 19.66 2.48 27.88
C PHE A 503 19.81 3.40 29.11
N ASP A 504 19.79 2.84 30.32
CA ASP A 504 19.95 3.59 31.57
C ASP A 504 21.34 4.26 31.64
N SER A 505 22.39 3.61 31.12
CA SER A 505 23.73 4.19 30.99
C SER A 505 23.78 5.35 29.98
N GLN A 506 23.20 5.20 28.78
CA GLN A 506 23.13 6.26 27.77
C GLN A 506 22.25 7.43 28.23
N LEU A 507 21.20 7.17 29.01
CA LEU A 507 20.38 8.20 29.63
C LEU A 507 21.18 8.99 30.69
N CYS A 508 22.01 8.31 31.49
CA CYS A 508 22.93 8.96 32.40
C CYS A 508 24.05 9.74 31.68
N GLU A 509 24.53 9.27 30.51
CA GLU A 509 25.49 9.99 29.67
C GLU A 509 24.85 11.24 29.04
N TRP A 510 23.61 11.12 28.57
CA TRP A 510 22.82 12.22 28.01
C TRP A 510 22.60 13.34 29.05
N TYR A 511 22.17 13.00 30.27
CA TYR A 511 21.98 13.98 31.34
C TYR A 511 23.28 14.60 31.87
N ARG A 512 24.46 14.07 31.51
CA ARG A 512 25.77 14.66 31.84
C ARG A 512 26.28 15.62 30.76
N GLN A 513 25.66 15.68 29.58
CA GLN A 513 26.11 16.55 28.50
C GLN A 513 25.99 18.03 28.90
N PRO A 514 27.07 18.83 28.86
CA PRO A 514 27.00 20.24 29.23
C PRO A 514 26.12 21.00 28.23
N PHE A 515 25.19 21.81 28.77
CA PHE A 515 24.20 22.59 28.02
C PHE A 515 24.80 23.45 26.89
N THR A 516 26.06 23.87 27.02
CA THR A 516 26.82 24.63 26.03
C THR A 516 27.09 23.88 24.71
N LEU A 517 27.01 22.55 24.68
CA LEU A 517 27.07 21.79 23.41
C LEU A 517 25.86 22.08 22.53
N LEU A 518 24.69 22.31 23.15
CA LEU A 518 23.38 22.42 22.51
C LEU A 518 22.75 23.82 22.71
N SER A 519 23.54 24.82 23.12
CA SER A 519 23.10 26.22 23.23
C SER A 519 23.16 26.96 21.89
N CYS A 520 22.60 28.17 21.82
CA CYS A 520 22.91 29.08 20.71
C CYS A 520 24.44 29.29 20.66
N GLY A 521 25.04 29.22 19.47
CA GLY A 521 26.49 29.30 19.29
C GLY A 521 27.28 28.05 19.70
N GLY A 522 26.63 27.02 20.25
CA GLY A 522 27.26 25.73 20.52
C GLY A 522 27.58 24.95 19.24
N PRO A 523 28.51 23.96 19.30
CA PRO A 523 28.90 23.13 18.16
C PRO A 523 27.80 22.17 17.68
N GLY A 524 26.72 22.00 18.46
CA GLY A 524 25.52 21.28 18.05
C GLY A 524 25.66 19.74 18.06
N PRO A 525 24.70 19.03 17.43
CA PRO A 525 24.64 17.56 17.50
C PRO A 525 25.88 16.86 16.93
N GLN A 526 26.68 17.53 16.09
CA GLN A 526 27.92 16.96 15.53
C GLN A 526 29.02 16.77 16.59
N ALA A 527 28.98 17.48 17.72
CA ALA A 527 29.90 17.28 18.85
C ALA A 527 29.56 16.07 19.72
N LEU A 528 28.38 15.46 19.54
CA LEU A 528 27.98 14.23 20.22
C LEU A 528 28.53 13.01 19.46
N SER A 529 28.81 11.94 20.20
CA SER A 529 29.11 10.62 19.62
C SER A 529 27.94 10.13 18.76
N VAL A 530 28.23 9.30 17.75
CA VAL A 530 27.23 8.81 16.78
C VAL A 530 26.02 8.16 17.47
N GLU A 531 26.25 7.34 18.51
CA GLU A 531 25.18 6.70 19.26
C GLU A 531 24.39 7.70 20.13
N LEU A 532 25.07 8.60 20.84
CA LEU A 532 24.41 9.57 21.74
C LEU A 532 23.64 10.65 20.97
N ARG A 533 24.05 10.95 19.73
CA ARG A 533 23.37 11.88 18.83
C ARG A 533 21.97 11.40 18.43
N ALA A 534 21.80 10.11 18.17
CA ALA A 534 20.51 9.51 17.85
C ALA A 534 19.71 9.10 19.10
N PHE A 535 20.35 8.99 20.27
CA PHE A 535 19.72 8.52 21.50
C PHE A 535 18.42 9.24 21.91
N PRO A 536 18.26 10.58 21.77
CA PRO A 536 16.99 11.24 22.08
C PRO A 536 15.80 10.75 21.25
N ALA A 537 16.03 10.27 20.02
CA ALA A 537 14.98 9.61 19.23
C ALA A 537 14.53 8.29 19.87
N VAL A 538 15.48 7.49 20.39
CA VAL A 538 15.17 6.26 21.13
C VAL A 538 14.34 6.59 22.37
N VAL A 539 14.71 7.63 23.13
CA VAL A 539 13.95 8.09 24.32
C VAL A 539 12.52 8.48 23.94
N PHE A 540 12.33 9.25 22.87
CA PHE A 540 10.99 9.61 22.38
C PHE A 540 10.13 8.39 22.01
N GLN A 541 10.68 7.42 21.26
CA GLN A 541 9.94 6.22 20.88
C GLN A 541 9.64 5.31 22.08
N VAL A 542 10.57 5.18 23.04
CA VAL A 542 10.37 4.47 24.31
C VAL A 542 9.23 5.09 25.13
N CYS A 543 9.22 6.42 25.26
CA CYS A 543 8.13 7.15 25.93
C CYS A 543 6.79 6.98 25.18
N ALA A 544 6.79 7.06 23.85
CA ALA A 544 5.59 6.86 23.04
C ALA A 544 4.97 5.46 23.23
N VAL A 545 5.78 4.39 23.17
CA VAL A 545 5.27 3.03 23.40
C VAL A 545 4.81 2.83 24.85
N ALA A 546 5.50 3.40 25.84
CA ALA A 546 5.07 3.33 27.24
C ALA A 546 3.69 3.97 27.46
N LEU A 547 3.42 5.14 26.85
CA LEU A 547 2.13 5.81 26.93
C LEU A 547 0.97 4.97 26.38
N LEU A 548 1.20 4.10 25.39
CA LEU A 548 0.20 3.15 24.87
C LEU A 548 -0.07 1.94 25.80
N THR A 549 0.65 1.82 26.91
CA THR A 549 0.48 0.74 27.91
C THR A 549 -0.08 1.21 29.25
N LEU A 550 -0.32 2.52 29.41
CA LEU A 550 -0.96 3.09 30.59
C LEU A 550 -2.44 2.68 30.70
N ASP A 551 -2.98 2.74 31.91
CA ASP A 551 -4.41 2.69 32.16
C ASP A 551 -5.02 4.09 32.02
N ASP A 552 -6.26 4.17 31.51
CA ASP A 552 -7.01 5.43 31.49
C ASP A 552 -7.51 5.81 32.90
N HIS A 553 -7.48 4.87 33.85
CA HIS A 553 -8.00 5.04 35.21
C HIS A 553 -6.93 5.18 36.31
N GLU A 554 -5.69 5.55 35.98
CA GLU A 554 -4.70 6.04 36.97
C GLU A 554 -5.01 7.46 37.52
N GLU A 555 -6.26 7.93 37.42
CA GLU A 555 -6.67 9.29 37.80
C GLU A 555 -6.65 9.56 39.33
N ASP A 556 -6.86 8.56 40.20
CA ASP A 556 -7.21 8.83 41.61
C ASP A 556 -6.64 7.86 42.67
N HIS A 557 -5.43 7.32 42.48
CA HIS A 557 -4.72 6.52 43.51
C HIS A 557 -3.42 7.17 44.00
N GLY A 558 -3.60 8.36 44.62
CA GLY A 558 -2.54 9.08 45.32
C GLY A 558 -2.05 8.38 46.59
N ASN A 559 -1.08 7.46 46.46
CA ASN A 559 -0.30 6.95 47.59
C ASN A 559 1.17 6.71 47.21
N GLY A 560 1.83 7.74 46.64
CA GLY A 560 3.19 7.59 46.09
C GLY A 560 4.02 8.87 45.89
N GLY A 561 3.56 10.05 46.31
CA GLY A 561 4.38 11.27 46.42
C GLY A 561 4.98 11.87 45.14
N GLY A 562 4.72 11.30 43.96
CA GLY A 562 5.17 11.82 42.66
C GLY A 562 4.07 12.54 41.89
N GLU A 563 4.46 13.48 41.03
CA GLU A 563 3.55 14.12 40.08
C GLU A 563 2.95 13.08 39.11
N GLY A 564 1.64 13.15 38.87
CA GLY A 564 0.95 12.26 37.95
C GLY A 564 1.39 12.50 36.50
N LEU A 565 1.45 11.43 35.69
CA LEU A 565 1.75 11.52 34.25
C LEU A 565 0.72 12.37 33.48
N GLU A 566 -0.45 12.61 34.06
CA GLU A 566 -1.47 13.55 33.58
C GLU A 566 -0.90 14.96 33.32
N GLY A 567 0.09 15.40 34.10
CA GLY A 567 0.78 16.68 33.90
C GLY A 567 1.56 16.82 32.58
N LEU A 568 1.68 15.74 31.80
CA LEU A 568 2.24 15.77 30.44
C LEU A 568 1.22 16.21 29.38
N LYS A 569 -0.09 16.09 29.65
CA LYS A 569 -1.16 16.52 28.74
C LYS A 569 -1.34 18.04 28.87
N TYR A 570 -0.92 18.79 27.85
CA TYR A 570 -0.97 20.26 27.85
C TYR A 570 -2.29 20.84 27.28
N ALA A 571 -3.20 20.00 26.78
CA ALA A 571 -4.46 20.42 26.19
C ALA A 571 -5.66 19.64 26.80
N GLY A 572 -6.75 20.34 27.11
CA GLY A 572 -7.95 19.73 27.67
C GLY A 572 -8.61 18.77 26.69
N GLY A 573 -8.81 17.51 27.11
CA GLY A 573 -9.33 16.43 26.27
C GLY A 573 -8.26 15.67 25.46
N MET A 574 -6.98 15.96 25.64
CA MET A 574 -5.87 15.22 25.04
C MET A 574 -5.73 13.84 25.70
N THR A 575 -5.66 12.77 24.90
CA THR A 575 -5.42 11.42 25.42
C THR A 575 -3.91 11.14 25.55
N PHE A 576 -3.52 10.11 26.32
CA PHE A 576 -2.14 9.64 26.29
C PHE A 576 -1.74 9.08 24.91
N GLU A 577 -2.70 8.63 24.09
CA GLU A 577 -2.45 8.18 22.72
C GLU A 577 -2.07 9.32 21.78
N ASP A 578 -2.66 10.50 21.97
CA ASP A 578 -2.32 11.69 21.19
C ASP A 578 -0.92 12.19 21.54
N LEU A 579 -0.59 12.22 22.84
CA LEU A 579 0.76 12.52 23.31
C LEU A 579 1.79 11.49 22.83
N ALA A 580 1.42 10.21 22.82
CA ALA A 580 2.26 9.13 22.30
C ALA A 580 2.56 9.30 20.80
N ARG A 581 1.55 9.73 20.03
CA ARG A 581 1.71 10.08 18.60
C ARG A 581 2.68 11.24 18.43
N GLU A 582 2.48 12.35 19.16
CA GLU A 582 3.38 13.51 19.14
C GLU A 582 4.82 13.13 19.47
N TYR A 583 5.05 12.35 20.53
CA TYR A 583 6.39 11.85 20.87
C TYR A 583 6.97 10.93 19.78
N SER A 584 6.17 10.05 19.18
CA SER A 584 6.64 9.16 18.11
C SER A 584 7.00 9.91 16.82
N GLU A 585 6.27 10.99 16.47
CA GLU A 585 6.68 11.86 15.36
C GLU A 585 7.93 12.66 15.71
N SER A 586 8.02 13.27 16.90
CA SER A 586 9.21 14.03 17.35
C SER A 586 10.48 13.18 17.36
N GLY A 587 10.37 11.90 17.74
CA GLY A 587 11.48 10.95 17.65
C GLY A 587 11.94 10.67 16.21
N MET A 588 11.02 10.55 15.26
CA MET A 588 11.38 10.36 13.84
C MET A 588 11.92 11.64 13.20
N GLU A 589 11.35 12.79 13.54
CA GLU A 589 11.77 14.10 13.08
C GLU A 589 13.21 14.43 13.53
N ILE A 590 13.66 13.95 14.71
CA ILE A 590 15.07 13.99 15.09
C ILE A 590 15.94 13.21 14.09
N LEU A 591 15.55 12.01 13.66
CA LEU A 591 16.31 11.24 12.67
C LEU A 591 16.33 11.92 11.30
N THR A 592 15.22 12.56 10.89
CA THR A 592 15.15 13.39 9.68
C THR A 592 16.16 14.54 9.72
N VAL A 593 16.24 15.26 10.85
CA VAL A 593 17.17 16.39 11.03
C VAL A 593 18.63 15.95 11.07
N LEU A 594 18.93 14.77 11.61
CA LEU A 594 20.30 14.21 11.58
C LEU A 594 20.70 13.67 10.21
N GLY A 595 19.73 13.25 9.39
CA GLY A 595 19.94 12.67 8.07
C GLY A 595 20.57 11.28 8.12
N LYS A 596 20.96 10.77 6.94
CA LYS A 596 21.48 9.40 6.76
C LYS A 596 23.01 9.29 6.83
N ARG A 597 23.74 10.37 7.10
CA ARG A 597 25.21 10.35 7.23
C ARG A 597 25.64 10.17 8.69
N GLY A 598 26.43 9.13 8.96
CA GLY A 598 26.92 8.85 10.31
C GLY A 598 25.82 8.32 11.25
N MET A 599 25.02 7.38 10.76
CA MET A 599 24.04 6.65 11.57
C MET A 599 24.72 5.68 12.56
N GLY A 600 24.05 5.41 13.68
CA GLY A 600 24.50 4.46 14.71
C GLY A 600 23.48 3.34 14.97
N LEU A 601 23.78 2.42 15.88
CA LEU A 601 22.82 1.40 16.32
C LEU A 601 21.55 2.06 16.89
N ASN A 602 21.68 3.18 17.60
CA ASN A 602 20.55 3.96 18.11
C ASN A 602 19.64 4.53 17.00
N THR A 603 20.14 4.77 15.79
CA THR A 603 19.30 5.15 14.63
C THR A 603 18.38 4.00 14.23
N VAL A 604 18.94 2.79 14.13
CA VAL A 604 18.20 1.56 13.79
C VAL A 604 17.20 1.19 14.89
N LEU A 605 17.62 1.28 16.15
CA LEU A 605 16.77 1.01 17.31
C LEU A 605 15.58 1.97 17.36
N ALA A 606 15.78 3.27 17.18
CA ALA A 606 14.67 4.24 17.10
C ALA A 606 13.72 3.93 15.92
N GLY A 607 14.25 3.57 14.74
CA GLY A 607 13.43 3.14 13.60
C GLY A 607 12.61 1.89 13.88
N TRP A 608 13.16 0.91 14.60
CA TRP A 608 12.41 -0.28 15.01
C TRP A 608 11.37 0.00 16.09
N VAL A 609 11.67 0.81 17.13
CA VAL A 609 10.67 1.15 18.16
C VAL A 609 9.53 2.00 17.56
N ARG A 610 9.81 2.83 16.55
CA ARG A 610 8.76 3.46 15.72
C ARG A 610 7.91 2.41 14.99
N ALA A 611 8.53 1.43 14.34
CA ALA A 611 7.79 0.36 13.68
C ALA A 611 6.94 -0.45 14.68
N SER A 612 7.42 -0.65 15.91
CA SER A 612 6.71 -1.37 16.96
C SER A 612 5.57 -0.55 17.58
N PHE A 613 5.75 0.76 17.74
CA PHE A 613 4.69 1.73 18.06
C PHE A 613 3.55 1.65 17.03
N LEU A 614 3.87 1.77 15.74
CA LEU A 614 2.89 1.73 14.65
C LEU A 614 2.09 0.41 14.66
N LYS A 615 2.77 -0.73 14.84
CA LYS A 615 2.12 -2.06 14.98
C LYS A 615 1.18 -2.11 16.18
N TYR A 616 1.58 -1.58 17.33
CA TYR A 616 0.75 -1.56 18.54
C TYR A 616 -0.46 -0.60 18.41
N PHE A 617 -0.31 0.48 17.63
CA PHE A 617 -1.38 1.42 17.28
C PHE A 617 -2.38 0.87 16.23
N GLY A 618 -2.05 -0.26 15.58
CA GLY A 618 -2.85 -0.85 14.49
C GLY A 618 -2.54 -0.26 13.10
N TRP A 619 -1.48 0.53 12.96
CA TRP A 619 -0.98 1.09 11.70
C TRP A 619 0.05 0.12 11.09
N VAL A 620 -0.45 -1.00 10.55
CA VAL A 620 0.34 -2.18 10.17
C VAL A 620 1.10 -1.97 8.86
N THR A 621 0.53 -1.20 7.92
CA THR A 621 1.18 -0.83 6.64
C THR A 621 2.36 0.10 6.88
N GLU A 622 2.14 1.11 7.72
CA GLU A 622 3.13 2.08 8.18
C GLU A 622 4.24 1.38 8.96
N SER A 623 3.86 0.40 9.81
CA SER A 623 4.82 -0.47 10.51
C SER A 623 5.69 -1.26 9.54
N TRP A 624 5.12 -1.89 8.50
CA TRP A 624 5.88 -2.62 7.48
C TRP A 624 6.88 -1.72 6.75
N HIS A 625 6.45 -0.51 6.34
CA HIS A 625 7.36 0.48 5.75
C HIS A 625 8.47 0.94 6.72
N ALA A 626 8.16 1.10 8.00
CA ALA A 626 9.13 1.47 9.04
C ALA A 626 10.15 0.34 9.31
N VAL A 627 9.72 -0.93 9.37
CA VAL A 627 10.61 -2.11 9.43
C VAL A 627 11.55 -2.10 8.22
N GLY A 628 11.02 -1.96 7.00
CA GLY A 628 11.81 -1.92 5.78
C GLY A 628 12.81 -0.75 5.75
N SER A 629 12.50 0.39 6.37
CA SER A 629 13.47 1.49 6.55
C SER A 629 14.56 1.13 7.56
N ALA A 630 14.18 0.59 8.73
CA ALA A 630 15.14 0.19 9.76
C ALA A 630 16.10 -0.90 9.27
N ILE A 631 15.65 -1.81 8.40
CA ILE A 631 16.49 -2.83 7.74
C ILE A 631 17.53 -2.20 6.82
N ARG A 632 17.16 -1.19 6.02
CA ARG A 632 18.12 -0.48 5.16
C ARG A 632 19.14 0.31 5.98
N ASP A 633 18.70 0.96 7.05
CA ASP A 633 19.59 1.68 7.97
C ASP A 633 20.55 0.70 8.70
N ALA A 634 20.07 -0.50 9.07
CA ALA A 634 20.89 -1.58 9.62
C ALA A 634 21.87 -2.17 8.60
N GLN A 635 21.47 -2.30 7.33
CA GLN A 635 22.33 -2.77 6.25
C GLN A 635 23.51 -1.81 6.02
N GLU A 636 23.24 -0.49 6.01
CA GLU A 636 24.26 0.56 5.88
C GLU A 636 25.31 0.46 6.99
N ILE A 637 24.90 0.41 8.27
CA ILE A 637 25.83 0.25 9.42
C ILE A 637 26.35 -1.19 9.62
N GLY A 638 26.11 -2.07 8.64
CA GLY A 638 26.75 -3.39 8.53
C GLY A 638 26.21 -4.48 9.46
N LEU A 639 25.00 -4.37 10.02
CA LEU A 639 24.43 -5.38 10.94
C LEU A 639 24.21 -6.77 10.30
N HIS A 640 24.20 -6.84 8.97
CA HIS A 640 23.87 -8.02 8.19
C HIS A 640 25.08 -8.90 7.82
N GLN A 641 26.29 -8.60 8.30
CA GLN A 641 27.53 -9.31 7.96
C GLN A 641 28.48 -9.42 9.16
N ASP A 642 28.85 -10.64 9.57
CA ASP A 642 29.87 -10.87 10.62
C ASP A 642 31.23 -10.23 10.26
N SER A 643 31.56 -10.15 8.97
CA SER A 643 32.77 -9.46 8.47
C SER A 643 32.74 -7.94 8.64
N ARG A 644 31.62 -7.37 9.07
CA ARG A 644 31.44 -5.95 9.45
C ARG A 644 31.21 -5.78 10.96
N ASP A 645 31.50 -6.78 11.78
CA ASP A 645 31.52 -6.60 13.23
C ASP A 645 32.66 -5.66 13.65
N PRO A 646 32.42 -4.76 14.63
CA PRO A 646 33.39 -3.76 15.06
C PRO A 646 34.61 -4.40 15.76
N LYS A 647 35.74 -3.70 15.65
CA LYS A 647 36.96 -4.00 16.42
C LYS A 647 36.90 -3.30 17.78
N PRO A 648 37.50 -3.86 18.84
CA PRO A 648 37.58 -3.21 20.14
C PRO A 648 38.37 -1.90 20.06
N ALA A 649 38.07 -0.95 20.94
CA ALA A 649 38.69 0.37 20.96
C ALA A 649 40.19 0.35 21.36
N SER A 650 40.64 -0.73 22.01
CA SER A 650 42.04 -1.03 22.30
C SER A 650 42.21 -2.52 22.58
N ASP A 651 43.45 -3.00 22.71
CA ASP A 651 43.78 -4.38 23.06
C ASP A 651 43.61 -4.70 24.58
N SER A 652 42.99 -3.79 25.37
CA SER A 652 42.68 -4.07 26.78
C SER A 652 41.59 -5.14 26.91
N ALA A 653 41.65 -5.93 27.99
CA ALA A 653 40.65 -6.98 28.24
C ALA A 653 39.24 -6.39 28.35
N GLU A 654 39.11 -5.25 29.00
CA GLU A 654 37.86 -4.51 29.17
C GLU A 654 37.28 -4.08 27.82
N ALA A 655 38.09 -3.46 26.96
CA ALA A 655 37.66 -3.00 25.63
C ALA A 655 37.29 -4.18 24.70
N VAL A 656 37.97 -5.32 24.84
CA VAL A 656 37.62 -6.57 24.14
C VAL A 656 36.28 -7.12 24.62
N LEU A 657 36.04 -7.15 25.95
CA LEU A 657 34.80 -7.66 26.54
C LEU A 657 33.59 -6.77 26.22
N GLU A 658 33.73 -5.44 26.32
CA GLU A 658 32.67 -4.49 25.90
C GLU A 658 32.32 -4.66 24.42
N ASN A 659 33.32 -4.85 23.55
CA ASN A 659 33.09 -5.07 22.12
C ASN A 659 32.39 -6.41 21.84
N GLN A 660 32.70 -7.49 22.58
CA GLN A 660 31.96 -8.75 22.47
C GLN A 660 30.47 -8.57 22.77
N TRP A 661 30.13 -7.81 23.82
CA TRP A 661 28.73 -7.49 24.14
C TRP A 661 28.07 -6.57 23.11
N TYR A 662 28.79 -5.56 22.58
CA TYR A 662 28.26 -4.71 21.51
C TYR A 662 27.96 -5.50 20.23
N ILE A 663 28.79 -6.50 19.89
CA ILE A 663 28.53 -7.47 18.82
C ILE A 663 27.25 -8.28 19.10
N GLN A 664 27.02 -8.77 20.31
CA GLN A 664 25.76 -9.46 20.64
C GLN A 664 24.54 -8.56 20.44
N ARG A 665 24.63 -7.27 20.79
CA ARG A 665 23.56 -6.28 20.58
C ARG A 665 23.27 -6.06 19.09
N ARG A 666 24.31 -5.95 18.25
CA ARG A 666 24.19 -5.83 16.78
C ARG A 666 23.49 -7.06 16.19
N ARG A 667 23.92 -8.27 16.58
CA ARG A 667 23.35 -9.55 16.12
C ARG A 667 21.91 -9.75 16.57
N LYS A 668 21.59 -9.44 17.83
CA LYS A 668 20.20 -9.40 18.35
C LYS A 668 19.32 -8.45 17.52
N CYS A 669 19.81 -7.24 17.28
CA CYS A 669 19.08 -6.23 16.50
C CYS A 669 18.80 -6.70 15.05
N TRP A 670 19.78 -7.31 14.37
CA TRP A 670 19.56 -7.88 13.04
C TRP A 670 18.60 -9.08 13.05
N MET A 671 18.74 -9.98 14.03
CA MET A 671 17.87 -11.15 14.19
C MET A 671 16.41 -10.75 14.34
N THR A 672 16.10 -9.81 15.24
CA THR A 672 14.73 -9.31 15.45
C THR A 672 14.18 -8.59 14.21
N LEU A 673 15.01 -7.86 13.46
CA LEU A 673 14.59 -7.24 12.19
C LEU A 673 14.23 -8.29 11.12
N VAL A 674 15.04 -9.34 10.95
CA VAL A 674 14.74 -10.46 10.04
C VAL A 674 13.46 -11.19 10.46
N VAL A 675 13.26 -11.41 11.76
CA VAL A 675 12.03 -12.03 12.30
C VAL A 675 10.79 -11.22 11.93
N TRP A 676 10.83 -9.90 12.12
CA TRP A 676 9.70 -9.02 11.78
C TRP A 676 9.42 -8.97 10.27
N ASP A 677 10.46 -8.84 9.45
CA ASP A 677 10.36 -8.75 7.98
C ASP A 677 9.74 -10.03 7.38
N LEU A 678 10.28 -11.20 7.72
CA LEU A 678 9.79 -12.50 7.26
C LEU A 678 8.36 -12.78 7.75
N HIS A 679 8.08 -12.54 9.03
CA HIS A 679 6.76 -12.76 9.58
C HIS A 679 5.71 -11.82 8.95
N MET A 680 5.97 -10.51 8.90
CA MET A 680 5.02 -9.53 8.33
C MET A 680 4.80 -9.73 6.83
N ALA A 681 5.81 -10.15 6.07
CA ALA A 681 5.66 -10.60 4.68
C ALA A 681 4.60 -11.70 4.54
N CYS A 682 4.67 -12.75 5.38
CA CYS A 682 3.73 -13.87 5.39
C CYS A 682 2.31 -13.49 5.83
N VAL A 683 2.16 -12.54 6.77
CA VAL A 683 0.83 -12.02 7.19
C VAL A 683 0.18 -11.24 6.05
N LEU A 684 0.90 -10.26 5.50
CA LEU A 684 0.35 -9.26 4.60
C LEU A 684 0.33 -9.71 3.13
N GLY A 685 0.92 -10.87 2.79
CA GLY A 685 1.08 -11.28 1.40
C GLY A 685 1.95 -10.30 0.62
N ARG A 686 3.12 -9.96 1.17
CA ARG A 686 4.05 -8.96 0.62
C ARG A 686 5.49 -9.51 0.61
N PRO A 687 6.40 -9.01 -0.25
CA PRO A 687 7.79 -9.43 -0.26
C PRO A 687 8.55 -8.97 1.01
N THR A 688 9.62 -9.69 1.34
CA THR A 688 10.60 -9.31 2.36
C THR A 688 11.53 -8.20 1.88
N THR A 689 11.98 -7.35 2.80
CA THR A 689 13.09 -6.39 2.57
C THR A 689 14.45 -7.09 2.59
N THR A 690 14.55 -8.19 3.32
CA THR A 690 15.74 -9.02 3.47
C THR A 690 15.81 -10.09 2.38
N ASN A 691 17.03 -10.34 1.88
CA ASN A 691 17.29 -11.43 0.94
C ASN A 691 17.45 -12.75 1.72
N LEU A 692 16.40 -13.56 1.71
CA LEU A 692 16.33 -14.85 2.43
C LEU A 692 17.31 -15.90 1.92
N GLY A 693 17.86 -15.73 0.71
CA GLY A 693 18.82 -16.65 0.08
C GLY A 693 20.29 -16.37 0.42
N MET A 694 20.61 -15.30 1.16
CA MET A 694 21.96 -15.10 1.70
C MET A 694 22.14 -15.90 2.99
N ALA A 695 23.36 -16.39 3.23
CA ALA A 695 23.71 -16.98 4.52
C ALA A 695 23.48 -15.93 5.64
N PRO A 696 22.73 -16.27 6.71
CA PRO A 696 22.52 -15.34 7.81
C PRO A 696 23.83 -15.09 8.57
N PRO A 697 24.04 -13.90 9.14
CA PRO A 697 25.11 -13.68 10.11
C PRO A 697 24.92 -14.53 11.36
N SER A 698 25.96 -14.67 12.16
CA SER A 698 25.92 -15.43 13.41
C SER A 698 24.83 -14.90 14.35
N LEU A 699 24.05 -15.82 14.92
CA LEU A 699 23.04 -15.49 15.94
C LEU A 699 23.70 -14.92 17.22
N PRO A 700 22.96 -14.10 18.00
CA PRO A 700 23.38 -13.71 19.33
C PRO A 700 23.41 -14.93 20.27
N VAL A 701 24.33 -14.92 21.24
CA VAL A 701 24.44 -15.97 22.27
C VAL A 701 23.40 -15.73 23.38
N ASP A 702 22.58 -16.73 23.72
CA ASP A 702 21.76 -16.71 24.95
C ASP A 702 22.69 -16.74 26.17
N ALA A 703 22.94 -15.58 26.76
CA ALA A 703 23.85 -15.38 27.88
C ALA A 703 23.14 -14.66 29.03
N PRO A 704 23.42 -14.99 30.30
CA PRO A 704 22.88 -14.26 31.44
C PRO A 704 23.23 -12.76 31.38
N VAL A 705 22.29 -11.89 31.75
CA VAL A 705 22.50 -10.43 31.71
C VAL A 705 23.66 -10.05 32.65
N PRO A 706 24.75 -9.46 32.14
CA PRO A 706 25.93 -9.17 32.93
C PRO A 706 25.69 -7.98 33.87
N LYS A 707 26.28 -8.02 35.07
CA LYS A 707 26.32 -6.85 35.98
C LYS A 707 27.29 -5.77 35.48
N ASP A 708 28.29 -6.16 34.71
CA ASP A 708 29.33 -5.30 34.18
C ASP A 708 29.88 -5.90 32.87
N ARG A 709 29.57 -5.26 31.74
CA ARG A 709 29.99 -5.71 30.39
C ARG A 709 31.51 -5.60 30.18
N SER A 710 32.21 -4.78 30.95
CA SER A 710 33.68 -4.63 30.88
C SER A 710 34.45 -5.76 31.58
N LYS A 711 33.77 -6.59 32.40
CA LYS A 711 34.39 -7.63 33.25
C LYS A 711 33.79 -9.02 33.08
N THR A 712 32.71 -9.15 32.32
CA THR A 712 31.98 -10.42 32.14
C THR A 712 32.17 -10.91 30.69
N PRO A 713 32.74 -12.10 30.43
CA PRO A 713 32.75 -12.67 29.08
C PRO A 713 31.36 -13.10 28.63
N VAL A 714 31.13 -13.11 27.32
CA VAL A 714 29.90 -13.70 26.73
C VAL A 714 30.01 -15.22 26.83
N VAL A 715 29.18 -15.83 27.70
CA VAL A 715 29.15 -17.28 27.93
C VAL A 715 27.71 -17.78 27.77
N PRO A 716 27.46 -18.87 27.03
CA PRO A 716 26.12 -19.44 26.91
C PRO A 716 25.53 -19.87 28.26
N ARG A 717 24.26 -19.55 28.47
CA ARG A 717 23.43 -19.99 29.61
C ARG A 717 23.29 -21.52 29.61
N CYS A 718 23.32 -22.14 30.80
CA CYS A 718 23.01 -23.57 30.95
C CYS A 718 21.51 -23.82 31.17
N GLU A 719 21.02 -25.03 30.87
CA GLU A 719 19.59 -25.36 30.92
C GLU A 719 18.94 -25.17 32.31
N ASN A 720 19.73 -25.24 33.39
CA ASN A 720 19.24 -25.06 34.76
C ASN A 720 19.21 -23.58 35.21
N GLU A 721 19.77 -22.64 34.44
CA GLU A 721 19.65 -21.21 34.72
C GLU A 721 18.34 -20.64 34.15
N PRO A 722 17.74 -19.61 34.80
CA PRO A 722 16.47 -19.04 34.34
C PRO A 722 16.59 -18.49 32.91
N PRO A 723 15.59 -18.75 32.04
CA PRO A 723 15.62 -18.27 30.66
C PRO A 723 15.57 -16.74 30.60
N THR A 724 16.16 -16.18 29.56
CA THR A 724 16.18 -14.75 29.27
C THR A 724 15.11 -14.39 28.24
N PRO A 725 14.74 -13.10 28.08
CA PRO A 725 13.95 -12.66 26.92
C PRO A 725 14.63 -13.00 25.58
N LEU A 726 15.97 -13.05 25.54
CA LEU A 726 16.73 -13.52 24.37
C LEU A 726 16.55 -15.03 24.12
N THR A 727 16.41 -15.88 25.16
CA THR A 727 15.99 -17.29 24.99
C THR A 727 14.65 -17.37 24.24
N ARG A 728 13.72 -16.44 24.49
CA ARG A 728 12.41 -16.35 23.82
C ARG A 728 12.56 -15.90 22.36
N GLU A 729 13.39 -14.90 22.09
CA GLU A 729 13.63 -14.39 20.73
C GLU A 729 14.42 -15.38 19.85
N LEU A 730 15.39 -16.11 20.41
CA LEU A 730 16.09 -17.19 19.70
C LEU A 730 15.14 -18.33 19.37
N TRP A 731 14.28 -18.74 20.31
CA TRP A 731 13.23 -19.71 20.02
C TRP A 731 12.27 -19.21 18.92
N THR A 732 11.90 -17.93 18.97
CA THR A 732 11.07 -17.26 17.94
C THR A 732 11.77 -17.24 16.57
N TYR A 733 13.09 -17.02 16.51
CA TYR A 733 13.86 -17.13 15.27
C TYR A 733 13.87 -18.57 14.73
N HIS A 734 14.03 -19.57 15.60
CA HIS A 734 14.08 -20.98 15.19
C HIS A 734 12.75 -21.46 14.62
N ILE A 735 11.62 -21.18 15.27
CA ILE A 735 10.32 -21.65 14.77
C ILE A 735 10.01 -21.05 13.40
N ILE A 736 10.20 -19.75 13.16
CA ILE A 736 9.80 -19.13 11.87
C ILE A 736 10.64 -19.53 10.64
N GLN A 737 11.68 -20.36 10.76
CA GLN A 737 12.54 -20.69 9.62
C GLN A 737 11.80 -21.34 8.43
N PRO A 738 10.81 -22.26 8.61
CA PRO A 738 10.02 -22.83 7.53
C PRO A 738 9.23 -21.79 6.73
N LEU A 739 8.91 -20.61 7.29
CA LEU A 739 8.25 -19.54 6.53
C LEU A 739 9.02 -19.11 5.29
N LYS A 740 10.35 -19.28 5.27
CA LYS A 740 11.18 -19.05 4.06
C LYS A 740 10.77 -19.99 2.93
N GLU A 741 10.66 -21.29 3.20
CA GLU A 741 10.24 -22.26 2.18
C GLU A 741 8.73 -22.17 1.87
N VAL A 742 7.90 -21.76 2.84
CA VAL A 742 6.47 -21.45 2.60
C VAL A 742 6.31 -20.30 1.59
N LEU A 743 7.11 -19.23 1.69
CA LEU A 743 7.09 -18.12 0.73
C LEU A 743 7.59 -18.55 -0.66
N GLU A 744 8.57 -19.44 -0.75
CA GLU A 744 9.00 -20.01 -2.05
C GLU A 744 7.92 -20.93 -2.65
N LEU A 745 7.27 -21.77 -1.84
CA LEU A 745 6.17 -22.64 -2.29
C LEU A 745 4.92 -21.87 -2.72
N GLN A 746 4.64 -20.71 -2.13
CA GLN A 746 3.53 -19.84 -2.55
C GLN A 746 3.70 -19.35 -4.00
N LYS A 747 4.93 -19.26 -4.53
CA LYS A 747 5.22 -18.89 -5.93
C LYS A 747 4.86 -19.97 -6.95
N GLU A 748 4.62 -21.21 -6.52
CA GLU A 748 4.15 -22.30 -7.38
C GLU A 748 2.62 -22.32 -7.56
N GLY A 749 1.90 -21.38 -6.92
CA GLY A 749 0.44 -21.29 -7.00
C GLY A 749 -0.29 -22.42 -6.24
N PRO A 750 -1.61 -22.58 -6.44
CA PRO A 750 -2.44 -23.53 -5.68
C PRO A 750 -2.26 -25.01 -6.10
N CYS A 751 -1.49 -25.27 -7.16
CA CYS A 751 -1.19 -26.60 -7.72
C CYS A 751 0.32 -26.82 -7.92
N PRO A 752 1.12 -26.88 -6.84
CA PRO A 752 2.57 -27.09 -6.91
C PRO A 752 2.90 -28.46 -7.49
N LYS A 753 4.09 -28.57 -8.12
CA LYS A 753 4.50 -29.81 -8.83
C LYS A 753 4.74 -31.00 -7.89
N ASP A 754 5.04 -30.73 -6.62
CA ASP A 754 5.30 -31.75 -5.61
C ASP A 754 4.75 -31.34 -4.22
N PHE A 755 3.62 -31.94 -3.83
CA PHE A 755 3.07 -31.79 -2.48
C PHE A 755 3.90 -32.48 -1.37
N SER A 756 4.94 -33.27 -1.69
CA SER A 756 5.84 -33.83 -0.67
C SER A 756 6.59 -32.74 0.09
N ARG A 757 6.87 -31.59 -0.54
CA ARG A 757 7.46 -30.42 0.14
C ARG A 757 6.50 -29.84 1.18
N VAL A 758 5.22 -29.69 0.84
CA VAL A 758 4.17 -29.24 1.77
C VAL A 758 4.05 -30.20 2.96
N ASP A 759 4.10 -31.51 2.70
CA ASP A 759 4.05 -32.52 3.76
C ASP A 759 5.34 -32.60 4.58
N ARG A 760 6.52 -32.33 4.02
CA ARG A 760 7.77 -32.23 4.80
C ARG A 760 7.76 -31.04 5.76
N LEU A 761 7.44 -29.84 5.26
CA LEU A 761 7.37 -28.64 6.10
C LEU A 761 6.30 -28.75 7.20
N HIS A 762 5.16 -29.39 6.93
CA HIS A 762 4.15 -29.67 7.95
C HIS A 762 4.73 -30.52 9.10
N ASN A 763 5.45 -31.59 8.78
CA ASN A 763 6.09 -32.43 9.80
C ASN A 763 7.26 -31.72 10.51
N GLU A 764 7.96 -30.80 9.83
CA GLU A 764 9.02 -29.98 10.41
C GLU A 764 8.46 -28.99 11.45
N VAL A 765 7.38 -28.27 11.12
CA VAL A 765 6.69 -27.36 12.06
C VAL A 765 6.13 -28.13 13.27
N LEU A 766 5.55 -29.33 13.07
CA LEU A 766 5.13 -30.19 14.19
C LEU A 766 6.31 -30.69 15.03
N HIS A 767 7.47 -30.94 14.44
CA HIS A 767 8.67 -31.34 15.17
C HIS A 767 9.25 -30.17 15.99
N LEU A 768 9.27 -28.96 15.40
CA LEU A 768 9.66 -27.73 16.09
C LEU A 768 8.77 -27.50 17.32
N ASP A 769 7.45 -27.60 17.19
CA ASP A 769 6.52 -27.45 18.32
C ASP A 769 6.73 -28.49 19.42
N ALA A 770 6.87 -29.76 19.05
CA ALA A 770 7.18 -30.84 20.00
C ALA A 770 8.53 -30.64 20.71
N SER A 771 9.49 -29.96 20.06
CA SER A 771 10.80 -29.62 20.64
C SER A 771 10.80 -28.32 21.47
N MET A 772 9.67 -27.60 21.58
CA MET A 772 9.56 -26.35 22.32
C MET A 772 10.13 -26.47 23.75
N PRO A 773 10.94 -25.50 24.24
CA PRO A 773 11.51 -25.55 25.58
C PRO A 773 10.44 -25.72 26.66
N ALA A 774 10.69 -26.59 27.65
CA ALA A 774 9.66 -27.02 28.60
C ALA A 774 9.00 -25.87 29.37
N PHE A 775 9.73 -24.78 29.65
CA PHE A 775 9.23 -23.59 30.32
C PHE A 775 8.36 -22.68 29.43
N PHE A 776 8.35 -22.87 28.11
CA PHE A 776 7.49 -22.14 27.16
C PHE A 776 6.23 -22.92 26.72
N ARG A 777 6.14 -24.23 27.01
CA ARG A 777 4.98 -25.05 26.65
C ARG A 777 3.71 -24.57 27.36
N LEU A 778 2.57 -24.71 26.70
CA LEU A 778 1.25 -24.46 27.29
C LEU A 778 0.77 -25.66 28.13
N GLN A 779 0.97 -26.88 27.63
CA GLN A 779 0.63 -28.13 28.29
C GLN A 779 1.85 -28.67 29.05
N ASN A 780 1.67 -29.02 30.33
CA ASN A 780 2.73 -29.50 31.24
C ASN A 780 3.99 -28.59 31.25
N PRO A 781 3.84 -27.28 31.52
CA PRO A 781 4.98 -26.36 31.60
C PRO A 781 5.96 -26.72 32.71
N ASP A 782 7.24 -26.48 32.46
CA ASP A 782 8.24 -26.36 33.52
C ASP A 782 8.10 -25.00 34.21
N THR A 783 7.57 -25.03 35.44
CA THR A 783 7.24 -23.85 36.25
C THR A 783 8.35 -23.47 37.26
N ARG A 784 9.52 -24.13 37.21
CA ARG A 784 10.64 -23.91 38.17
C ARG A 784 11.10 -22.45 38.28
N PHE A 785 10.89 -21.65 37.24
CA PHE A 785 11.34 -20.26 37.16
C PHE A 785 10.24 -19.23 37.43
N ASP A 786 8.97 -19.64 37.56
CA ASP A 786 7.81 -18.73 37.56
C ASP A 786 7.76 -17.80 38.78
N GLY A 787 8.28 -18.26 39.92
CA GLY A 787 8.38 -17.47 41.15
C GLY A 787 9.56 -16.50 41.18
N LEU A 788 10.38 -16.42 40.13
CA LEU A 788 11.55 -15.55 40.08
C LEU A 788 11.16 -14.17 39.53
N PRO A 789 11.47 -13.04 40.21
CA PRO A 789 11.07 -11.70 39.77
C PRO A 789 11.52 -11.33 38.35
N GLN A 790 12.67 -11.83 37.89
CA GLN A 790 13.19 -11.60 36.54
C GLN A 790 12.48 -12.42 35.43
N CYS A 791 11.58 -13.33 35.81
CA CYS A 791 10.89 -14.28 34.92
C CYS A 791 9.37 -14.02 34.82
N TYR A 792 8.88 -12.89 35.35
CA TYR A 792 7.45 -12.50 35.36
C TYR A 792 6.74 -12.66 34.00
N TRP A 793 7.47 -12.47 32.91
CA TRP A 793 7.01 -12.50 31.52
C TRP A 793 6.78 -13.91 30.96
N ILE A 794 7.33 -14.98 31.57
CA ILE A 794 7.23 -16.36 31.05
C ILE A 794 5.76 -16.80 30.91
N ASN A 795 4.91 -16.43 31.86
CA ASN A 795 3.48 -16.80 31.81
C ASN A 795 2.76 -16.24 30.58
N LEU A 796 3.08 -15.01 30.17
CA LEU A 796 2.51 -14.41 28.97
C LEU A 796 3.20 -14.94 27.69
N ALA A 797 4.50 -15.29 27.76
CA ALA A 797 5.20 -15.99 26.68
C ALA A 797 4.57 -17.34 26.33
N ARG A 798 4.14 -18.14 27.32
CA ARG A 798 3.44 -19.43 27.12
C ARG A 798 2.11 -19.28 26.38
N ALA A 799 1.40 -18.17 26.57
CA ALA A 799 0.17 -17.88 25.84
C ALA A 799 0.43 -17.40 24.40
N ILE A 800 1.59 -16.78 24.13
CA ILE A 800 1.93 -16.17 22.84
C ILE A 800 2.63 -17.15 21.89
N LEU A 801 3.67 -17.85 22.34
CA LEU A 801 4.55 -18.63 21.45
C LEU A 801 3.84 -19.70 20.60
N PRO A 802 2.87 -20.49 21.11
CA PRO A 802 2.15 -21.47 20.29
C PRO A 802 1.41 -20.87 19.08
N GLN A 803 0.99 -19.60 19.17
CA GLN A 803 0.32 -18.91 18.05
C GLN A 803 1.21 -18.83 16.80
N ILE A 804 2.53 -18.79 16.98
CA ILE A 804 3.49 -18.67 15.89
C ILE A 804 3.56 -19.99 15.11
N THR A 805 3.77 -21.13 15.79
CA THR A 805 3.64 -22.48 15.21
C THR A 805 2.33 -22.63 14.42
N THR A 806 1.20 -22.25 15.05
CA THR A 806 -0.11 -22.43 14.42
C THR A 806 -0.29 -21.54 13.19
N PHE A 807 0.24 -20.31 13.21
CA PHE A 807 0.25 -19.44 12.03
C PHE A 807 1.07 -20.03 10.89
N GLU A 808 2.18 -20.69 11.16
CA GLU A 808 3.00 -21.35 10.13
C GLU A 808 2.23 -22.47 9.43
N LEU A 809 1.50 -23.31 10.18
CA LEU A 809 0.61 -24.32 9.61
C LEU A 809 -0.53 -23.70 8.78
N MET A 810 -1.13 -22.60 9.25
CA MET A 810 -2.12 -21.85 8.47
C MET A 810 -1.50 -21.31 7.16
N ALA A 811 -0.34 -20.66 7.22
CA ALA A 811 0.33 -20.04 6.07
C ALA A 811 0.83 -21.07 5.04
N LEU A 812 1.24 -22.25 5.50
CA LEU A 812 1.63 -23.40 4.68
C LEU A 812 0.43 -24.03 3.94
N HIS A 813 -0.73 -24.19 4.59
CA HIS A 813 -1.87 -24.89 4.00
C HIS A 813 -2.89 -23.97 3.29
N ARG A 814 -2.95 -22.68 3.65
CA ARG A 814 -3.81 -21.64 3.04
C ARG A 814 -3.86 -21.67 1.50
N PRO A 815 -2.73 -21.79 0.76
CA PRO A 815 -2.76 -21.77 -0.71
C PRO A 815 -3.41 -23.01 -1.35
N TYR A 816 -3.64 -24.07 -0.57
CA TYR A 816 -4.01 -25.39 -1.08
C TYR A 816 -5.39 -25.85 -0.59
N ILE A 817 -6.18 -24.98 0.05
CA ILE A 817 -7.50 -25.34 0.60
C ILE A 817 -8.52 -25.69 -0.49
N PHE A 818 -8.48 -25.00 -1.63
CA PHE A 818 -9.41 -25.27 -2.73
C PHE A 818 -9.05 -26.60 -3.42
N THR A 819 -7.76 -26.86 -3.62
CA THR A 819 -7.22 -27.94 -4.45
C THR A 819 -6.90 -29.25 -3.70
N ARG A 820 -6.68 -29.22 -2.36
CA ARG A 820 -6.16 -30.38 -1.61
C ARG A 820 -6.91 -30.64 -0.28
N PRO A 821 -7.73 -31.72 -0.18
CA PRO A 821 -8.50 -32.05 1.03
C PRO A 821 -7.67 -32.21 2.31
N LYS A 822 -6.43 -32.75 2.21
CA LYS A 822 -5.51 -32.81 3.34
C LYS A 822 -5.14 -31.41 3.84
N SER A 823 -4.84 -30.48 2.93
CA SER A 823 -4.52 -29.10 3.32
C SER A 823 -5.73 -28.36 3.90
N ARG A 824 -6.97 -28.62 3.45
CA ARG A 824 -8.17 -28.13 4.18
C ARG A 824 -8.22 -28.62 5.60
N THR A 825 -8.00 -29.91 5.79
CA THR A 825 -8.09 -30.57 7.10
C THR A 825 -7.07 -29.98 8.08
N GLU A 826 -5.82 -29.80 7.66
CA GLU A 826 -4.78 -29.23 8.53
C GLU A 826 -4.92 -27.70 8.70
N ALA A 827 -5.37 -26.96 7.68
CA ALA A 827 -5.71 -25.54 7.79
C ALA A 827 -6.88 -25.30 8.78
N LEU A 828 -7.91 -26.15 8.74
CA LEU A 828 -9.06 -26.05 9.63
C LEU A 828 -8.69 -26.28 11.09
N LYS A 829 -7.87 -27.31 11.39
CA LYS A 829 -7.32 -27.55 12.73
C LYS A 829 -6.51 -26.35 13.20
N ALA A 830 -5.54 -25.90 12.40
CA ALA A 830 -4.71 -24.76 12.74
C ALA A 830 -5.53 -23.48 12.99
N SER A 831 -6.57 -23.22 12.19
CA SER A 831 -7.51 -22.13 12.47
C SER A 831 -8.18 -22.26 13.85
N LEU A 832 -8.64 -23.45 14.25
CA LEU A 832 -9.27 -23.68 15.55
C LEU A 832 -8.26 -23.52 16.71
N ASP A 833 -7.07 -24.10 16.57
CA ASP A 833 -5.99 -24.00 17.56
C ASP A 833 -5.52 -22.54 17.73
N MET A 834 -5.47 -21.76 16.65
CA MET A 834 -5.16 -20.33 16.68
C MET A 834 -6.26 -19.55 17.42
N LEU A 835 -7.54 -19.82 17.11
CA LEU A 835 -8.67 -19.17 17.78
C LEU A 835 -8.76 -19.55 19.28
N HIS A 836 -8.21 -20.70 19.67
CA HIS A 836 -8.02 -21.11 21.06
C HIS A 836 -6.86 -20.39 21.73
N ALA A 837 -5.66 -20.40 21.14
CA ALA A 837 -4.49 -19.70 21.69
C ALA A 837 -4.76 -18.19 21.83
N GLN A 838 -5.42 -17.57 20.85
CA GLN A 838 -5.89 -16.17 20.91
C GLN A 838 -6.94 -15.92 22.00
N ARG A 839 -7.74 -16.92 22.39
CA ARG A 839 -8.66 -16.80 23.55
C ARG A 839 -7.89 -16.76 24.86
N LEU A 840 -6.90 -17.64 25.03
CA LEU A 840 -6.05 -17.65 26.23
C LEU A 840 -5.23 -16.36 26.33
N HIS A 841 -4.69 -15.87 25.21
CA HIS A 841 -3.99 -14.58 25.15
C HIS A 841 -4.90 -13.41 25.54
N PHE A 842 -6.11 -13.33 24.98
CA PHE A 842 -7.08 -12.29 25.35
C PHE A 842 -7.43 -12.31 26.84
N MET A 843 -7.61 -13.49 27.44
CA MET A 843 -7.87 -13.66 28.87
C MET A 843 -6.67 -13.33 29.77
N ALA A 844 -5.45 -13.25 29.23
CA ALA A 844 -4.23 -12.90 29.95
C ALA A 844 -3.84 -11.42 29.85
N LEU A 845 -4.53 -10.63 29.01
CA LEU A 845 -4.24 -9.21 28.78
C LEU A 845 -5.16 -8.28 29.58
N LYS A 846 -4.62 -7.13 29.99
CA LYS A 846 -5.38 -6.04 30.62
C LYS A 846 -6.19 -5.27 29.55
N PRO A 847 -7.36 -4.68 29.84
CA PRO A 847 -8.20 -4.01 28.83
C PRO A 847 -7.53 -2.91 27.99
N GLN A 848 -6.63 -2.13 28.58
CA GLN A 848 -5.82 -1.12 27.87
C GLN A 848 -4.93 -1.75 26.78
N MET A 849 -4.50 -3.00 26.97
CA MET A 849 -3.66 -3.72 26.01
C MET A 849 -4.46 -4.24 24.79
N TYR A 850 -5.79 -4.19 24.80
CA TYR A 850 -6.65 -4.71 23.72
C TYR A 850 -6.45 -4.02 22.35
N LYS A 851 -5.68 -2.92 22.28
CA LYS A 851 -5.25 -2.34 21.01
C LYS A 851 -4.26 -3.20 20.25
N THR A 852 -3.47 -4.04 20.94
CA THR A 852 -2.33 -4.75 20.36
C THR A 852 -2.71 -5.54 19.10
N PHE A 853 -1.93 -5.35 18.03
CA PHE A 853 -2.10 -6.12 16.80
C PHE A 853 -1.91 -7.64 17.02
N SER A 854 -1.24 -8.08 18.09
CA SER A 854 -1.11 -9.52 18.39
C SER A 854 -2.46 -10.23 18.65
N LEU A 855 -3.49 -9.51 19.12
CA LEU A 855 -4.86 -10.03 19.26
C LEU A 855 -5.61 -10.05 17.93
N PHE A 856 -5.36 -9.06 17.07
CA PHE A 856 -5.98 -8.96 15.75
C PHE A 856 -5.45 -10.05 14.83
N PHE A 857 -4.12 -10.11 14.71
CA PHE A 857 -3.33 -10.89 13.75
C PHE A 857 -3.84 -12.32 13.54
N GLY A 858 -3.74 -13.16 14.57
CA GLY A 858 -4.12 -14.57 14.44
C GLY A 858 -5.63 -14.76 14.41
N THR A 859 -6.40 -13.86 15.02
CA THR A 859 -7.86 -14.02 15.10
C THR A 859 -8.54 -13.86 13.74
N PHE A 860 -8.22 -12.80 12.98
CA PHE A 860 -8.98 -12.48 11.76
C PHE A 860 -8.73 -13.47 10.61
N ASP A 861 -7.46 -13.81 10.34
CA ASP A 861 -7.12 -14.79 9.31
C ASP A 861 -7.69 -16.17 9.66
N ALA A 862 -7.62 -16.60 10.93
CA ALA A 862 -8.08 -17.92 11.34
C ALA A 862 -9.60 -18.10 11.22
N ILE A 863 -10.40 -17.13 11.69
CA ILE A 863 -11.87 -17.20 11.59
C ILE A 863 -12.38 -17.14 10.15
N VAL A 864 -11.74 -16.32 9.30
CA VAL A 864 -12.11 -16.23 7.88
C VAL A 864 -11.75 -17.53 7.17
N LEU A 865 -10.54 -18.07 7.38
CA LEU A 865 -10.09 -19.33 6.78
C LEU A 865 -10.99 -20.51 7.19
N MET A 866 -11.32 -20.61 8.48
CA MET A 866 -12.26 -21.59 9.04
C MET A 866 -13.66 -21.47 8.39
N ALA A 867 -14.20 -20.26 8.32
CA ALA A 867 -15.54 -20.03 7.79
C ALA A 867 -15.61 -20.26 6.27
N ALA A 868 -14.56 -19.89 5.51
CA ALA A 868 -14.47 -20.17 4.08
C ALA A 868 -14.47 -21.68 3.80
N ILE A 869 -13.71 -22.47 4.59
CA ILE A 869 -13.71 -23.94 4.49
C ILE A 869 -15.13 -24.50 4.71
N TYR A 870 -15.83 -24.09 5.77
CA TYR A 870 -17.19 -24.58 6.04
C TYR A 870 -18.27 -24.05 5.08
N ILE A 871 -18.13 -22.85 4.51
CA ILE A 871 -19.11 -22.33 3.54
C ILE A 871 -18.98 -23.07 2.19
N LEU A 872 -17.76 -23.39 1.77
CA LEU A 872 -17.48 -24.00 0.47
C LEU A 872 -17.54 -25.54 0.52
N PHE A 873 -17.15 -26.15 1.65
CA PHE A 873 -17.10 -27.59 1.88
C PHE A 873 -17.93 -28.03 3.12
N PRO A 874 -19.22 -27.66 3.25
CA PRO A 874 -20.02 -27.81 4.49
C PRO A 874 -20.27 -29.24 4.97
N LYS A 875 -19.85 -30.26 4.22
CA LYS A 875 -19.99 -31.69 4.56
C LYS A 875 -18.69 -32.31 5.10
N GLU A 876 -17.59 -31.55 5.15
CA GLU A 876 -16.32 -31.99 5.75
C GLU A 876 -16.29 -31.65 7.26
N HIS A 877 -15.66 -32.53 8.06
CA HIS A 877 -15.44 -32.37 9.51
C HIS A 877 -16.68 -31.95 10.34
N PRO A 878 -17.82 -32.67 10.23
CA PRO A 878 -19.06 -32.33 10.95
C PRO A 878 -18.92 -32.39 12.48
N ASP A 879 -17.96 -33.16 12.99
CA ASP A 879 -17.57 -33.27 14.39
C ASP A 879 -16.93 -31.99 14.94
N LEU A 880 -16.28 -31.19 14.11
CA LEU A 880 -15.65 -29.92 14.50
C LEU A 880 -16.58 -28.70 14.39
N VAL A 881 -17.79 -28.85 13.81
CA VAL A 881 -18.72 -27.74 13.54
C VAL A 881 -19.15 -27.00 14.80
N GLN A 882 -19.47 -27.72 15.89
CA GLN A 882 -19.86 -27.07 17.16
C GLN A 882 -18.71 -26.23 17.73
N ASN A 883 -17.48 -26.74 17.66
CA ASN A 883 -16.28 -26.03 18.12
C ASN A 883 -16.02 -24.77 17.27
N ALA A 884 -16.13 -24.90 15.95
CA ALA A 884 -15.98 -23.79 15.01
C ALA A 884 -16.97 -22.64 15.24
N LEU A 885 -18.25 -22.96 15.45
CA LEU A 885 -19.29 -21.95 15.75
C LEU A 885 -19.05 -21.29 17.11
N GLN A 886 -18.58 -22.04 18.11
CA GLN A 886 -18.27 -21.52 19.43
C GLN A 886 -17.07 -20.56 19.39
N HIS A 887 -16.01 -20.91 18.65
CA HIS A 887 -14.88 -20.02 18.39
C HIS A 887 -15.26 -18.80 17.53
N PHE A 888 -16.19 -18.95 16.59
CA PHE A 888 -16.71 -17.83 15.81
C PHE A 888 -17.35 -16.78 16.72
N GLN A 889 -18.22 -17.20 17.65
CA GLN A 889 -18.85 -16.28 18.60
C GLN A 889 -17.81 -15.60 19.50
N TRP A 890 -16.88 -16.36 20.10
CA TRP A 890 -15.85 -15.80 20.97
C TRP A 890 -14.89 -14.82 20.28
N ALA A 891 -14.68 -14.96 18.97
CA ALA A 891 -13.92 -14.01 18.19
C ALA A 891 -14.72 -12.72 17.91
N VAL A 892 -16.03 -12.81 17.63
CA VAL A 892 -16.90 -11.64 17.51
C VAL A 892 -16.92 -10.86 18.83
N GLU A 893 -17.17 -11.53 19.96
CA GLU A 893 -17.13 -10.92 21.32
C GLU A 893 -15.79 -10.20 21.59
N ARG A 894 -14.66 -10.80 21.19
CA ARG A 894 -13.32 -10.19 21.27
C ARG A 894 -13.21 -8.95 20.38
N PHE A 895 -13.62 -9.03 19.12
CA PHE A 895 -13.57 -7.90 18.20
C PHE A 895 -14.52 -6.76 18.61
N GLU A 896 -15.67 -7.05 19.21
CA GLU A 896 -16.57 -6.06 19.81
C GLU A 896 -15.86 -5.29 20.93
N ALA A 897 -15.23 -6.00 21.88
CA ALA A 897 -14.43 -5.38 22.94
C ALA A 897 -13.23 -4.55 22.41
N MET A 898 -12.59 -4.99 21.32
CA MET A 898 -11.49 -4.25 20.68
C MET A 898 -11.96 -3.04 19.84
N SER A 899 -13.18 -3.07 19.30
CA SER A 899 -13.64 -2.15 18.24
C SER A 899 -13.71 -0.66 18.63
N GLN A 900 -13.85 -0.36 19.91
CA GLN A 900 -13.81 1.02 20.43
C GLN A 900 -12.39 1.61 20.37
N ARG A 901 -11.37 0.74 20.44
CA ARG A 901 -9.97 1.11 20.66
C ARG A 901 -9.06 0.80 19.46
N ASN A 902 -9.41 -0.16 18.60
CA ASN A 902 -8.63 -0.59 17.44
C ASN A 902 -9.48 -0.45 16.15
N PRO A 903 -9.08 0.38 15.16
CA PRO A 903 -9.84 0.57 13.91
C PRO A 903 -9.97 -0.69 13.04
N LEU A 904 -8.93 -1.52 12.96
CA LEU A 904 -8.96 -2.77 12.18
C LEU A 904 -9.97 -3.76 12.78
N ALA A 905 -10.04 -3.87 14.11
CA ALA A 905 -11.05 -4.67 14.81
C ALA A 905 -12.48 -4.22 14.45
N LYS A 906 -12.71 -2.91 14.35
CA LYS A 906 -14.00 -2.33 13.96
C LYS A 906 -14.36 -2.64 12.49
N ALA A 907 -13.39 -2.62 11.58
CA ALA A 907 -13.60 -3.02 10.18
C ALA A 907 -13.90 -4.53 10.07
N ALA A 908 -13.11 -5.36 10.76
CA ALA A 908 -13.26 -6.81 10.81
C ALA A 908 -14.67 -7.25 11.26
N LEU A 909 -15.27 -6.59 12.27
CA LEU A 909 -16.66 -6.89 12.68
C LEU A 909 -17.66 -6.82 11.54
N GLY A 910 -17.54 -5.83 10.64
CA GLY A 910 -18.40 -5.72 9.47
C GLY A 910 -18.32 -6.97 8.59
N VAL A 911 -17.10 -7.49 8.37
CA VAL A 911 -16.86 -8.71 7.61
C VAL A 911 -17.41 -9.94 8.34
N LEU A 912 -17.12 -10.09 9.65
CA LEU A 912 -17.56 -11.26 10.43
C LEU A 912 -19.08 -11.36 10.54
N HIS A 913 -19.77 -10.23 10.75
CA HIS A 913 -21.23 -10.19 10.75
C HIS A 913 -21.83 -10.56 9.38
N ALA A 914 -21.11 -10.40 8.26
CA ALA A 914 -21.56 -10.78 6.93
C ALA A 914 -21.24 -12.25 6.59
N ILE A 915 -20.15 -12.80 7.15
CA ILE A 915 -19.82 -14.22 7.07
C ILE A 915 -20.79 -15.07 7.89
N TYR A 916 -21.16 -14.65 9.10
CA TYR A 916 -21.90 -15.48 10.07
C TYR A 916 -23.26 -16.02 9.57
N PRO A 917 -24.11 -15.25 8.86
CA PRO A 917 -25.33 -15.77 8.24
C PRO A 917 -25.05 -16.81 7.15
N ARG A 918 -24.00 -16.62 6.35
CA ARG A 918 -23.60 -17.53 5.27
C ARG A 918 -23.11 -18.87 5.83
N LEU A 919 -22.29 -18.81 6.88
CA LEU A 919 -21.80 -19.98 7.62
C LEU A 919 -22.97 -20.80 8.21
N LYS A 920 -23.94 -20.16 8.85
CA LYS A 920 -25.13 -20.84 9.40
C LYS A 920 -25.98 -21.54 8.33
N ARG A 921 -26.16 -20.91 7.17
CA ARG A 921 -26.92 -21.47 6.03
C ARG A 921 -26.22 -22.66 5.41
N ALA A 922 -24.93 -22.53 5.09
CA ALA A 922 -24.12 -23.61 4.51
C ALA A 922 -24.14 -24.88 5.39
N LEU A 923 -24.15 -24.71 6.72
CA LEU A 923 -24.24 -25.80 7.70
C LEU A 923 -25.67 -26.30 7.99
N GLY A 924 -26.71 -25.72 7.36
CA GLY A 924 -28.11 -26.11 7.53
C GLY A 924 -28.73 -25.77 8.90
N ILE A 925 -28.14 -24.86 9.68
CA ILE A 925 -28.48 -24.67 11.10
C ILE A 925 -29.64 -23.69 11.28
N SER A 926 -30.84 -24.23 11.49
CA SER A 926 -32.01 -23.46 11.91
C SER A 926 -31.76 -22.67 13.20
N CYS A 927 -32.31 -21.44 13.30
CA CYS A 927 -32.20 -20.60 14.49
C CYS A 927 -32.69 -21.28 15.79
N ARG A 928 -33.63 -22.24 15.71
CA ARG A 928 -34.03 -23.06 16.87
C ARG A 928 -32.97 -24.08 17.28
N ALA A 929 -32.30 -24.72 16.32
CA ALA A 929 -31.24 -25.69 16.59
C ALA A 929 -30.01 -25.02 17.21
N ALA A 930 -29.59 -23.86 16.67
CA ALA A 930 -28.52 -23.05 17.25
C ALA A 930 -28.78 -22.71 18.72
N ARG A 931 -30.00 -22.23 19.05
CA ARG A 931 -30.36 -21.85 20.44
C ARG A 931 -30.45 -23.05 21.39
N ALA A 932 -30.64 -24.27 20.89
CA ALA A 932 -30.59 -25.50 21.68
C ALA A 932 -29.15 -26.02 21.89
N MET A 933 -28.28 -25.89 20.89
CA MET A 933 -26.86 -26.27 20.98
C MET A 933 -26.00 -25.28 21.79
N LEU A 934 -26.51 -24.08 22.07
CA LEU A 934 -25.86 -23.02 22.86
C LEU A 934 -26.24 -23.01 24.35
N MET A 935 -26.98 -24.01 24.83
CA MET A 935 -27.35 -24.15 26.25
C MET A 935 -26.45 -25.16 26.97
N PRO A 936 -25.89 -24.85 28.15
CA PRO A 936 -25.24 -25.85 29.00
C PRO A 936 -26.23 -26.94 29.41
N SER A 937 -25.81 -28.21 29.35
CA SER A 937 -26.61 -29.34 29.82
C SER A 937 -26.65 -29.39 31.35
N SER A 938 -27.50 -28.57 31.96
CA SER A 938 -27.65 -28.45 33.42
C SER A 938 -28.35 -29.68 34.02
N SER A 939 -27.57 -30.70 34.39
CA SER A 939 -28.03 -31.80 35.24
C SER A 939 -28.48 -31.23 36.60
N SER A 940 -29.76 -31.39 36.92
CA SER A 940 -30.38 -30.70 38.06
C SER A 940 -30.07 -31.33 39.42
N THR A 941 -29.36 -30.61 40.27
CA THR A 941 -29.33 -30.83 41.73
C THR A 941 -29.38 -29.50 42.46
N SER A 942 -30.54 -29.19 43.05
CA SER A 942 -30.76 -27.98 43.84
C SER A 942 -30.21 -28.11 45.27
N PRO A 943 -29.72 -27.01 45.86
CA PRO A 943 -29.93 -26.74 47.28
C PRO A 943 -30.79 -25.49 47.51
N ALA A 944 -31.25 -25.30 48.75
CA ALA A 944 -32.34 -24.39 49.09
C ALA A 944 -31.89 -23.00 49.61
N SER A 945 -32.90 -22.13 49.79
CA SER A 945 -32.82 -20.74 50.22
C SER A 945 -32.11 -20.47 51.56
N GLY A 946 -31.37 -19.36 51.63
CA GLY A 946 -30.97 -18.70 52.88
C GLY A 946 -30.71 -17.19 52.67
N ARG A 947 -31.25 -16.35 53.56
CA ARG A 947 -30.95 -14.88 53.58
C ARG A 947 -29.82 -14.59 54.58
N GLY A 948 -28.88 -13.74 54.21
CA GLY A 948 -27.80 -13.22 55.05
C GLY A 948 -27.27 -11.90 54.49
N SER A 949 -26.56 -11.11 55.31
CA SER A 949 -26.16 -9.73 54.96
C SER A 949 -24.65 -9.48 55.13
N ALA A 950 -24.11 -8.66 54.22
CA ALA A 950 -22.89 -7.85 54.30
C ALA A 950 -21.58 -8.45 54.90
N GLY A 951 -20.52 -8.44 54.09
CA GLY A 951 -19.14 -8.62 54.55
C GLY A 951 -18.14 -8.57 53.39
N SER A 952 -17.10 -7.74 53.48
CA SER A 952 -16.01 -7.68 52.48
C SER A 952 -14.83 -8.53 52.92
N THR A 953 -14.38 -9.47 52.09
CA THR A 953 -13.01 -9.98 52.09
C THR A 953 -12.72 -10.80 50.83
N VAL A 954 -11.48 -10.74 50.33
CA VAL A 954 -10.99 -11.55 49.20
C VAL A 954 -10.38 -12.85 49.76
N PRO A 955 -10.81 -14.05 49.34
CA PRO A 955 -10.18 -15.31 49.74
C PRO A 955 -8.99 -15.68 48.83
N SER A 956 -7.91 -16.17 49.42
CA SER A 956 -6.80 -16.82 48.73
C SER A 956 -7.14 -18.27 48.34
N LEU A 957 -6.47 -18.79 47.30
CA LEU A 957 -6.53 -20.21 46.94
C LEU A 957 -5.72 -21.06 47.95
N PRO A 958 -6.26 -22.19 48.44
CA PRO A 958 -5.54 -23.11 49.29
C PRO A 958 -4.62 -24.03 48.45
N ALA A 959 -3.49 -24.42 49.03
CA ALA A 959 -2.70 -25.55 48.56
C ALA A 959 -3.10 -26.81 49.34
N ASP A 960 -3.20 -27.96 48.66
CA ASP A 960 -3.23 -29.25 49.34
C ASP A 960 -2.62 -30.37 48.48
N THR A 961 -1.88 -31.28 49.12
CA THR A 961 -1.12 -32.36 48.46
C THR A 961 -1.75 -33.73 48.71
N PRO A 962 -1.73 -34.64 47.73
CA PRO A 962 -1.75 -36.09 47.99
C PRO A 962 -0.34 -36.69 47.90
N ARG A 963 -0.04 -37.68 48.77
CA ARG A 963 1.33 -38.17 49.03
C ARG A 963 1.51 -39.67 48.73
N THR A 964 1.98 -39.99 47.52
CA THR A 964 2.76 -41.19 47.12
C THR A 964 2.23 -42.62 47.35
N THR A 965 2.84 -43.56 46.61
CA THR A 965 2.72 -45.04 46.65
C THR A 965 1.49 -45.62 45.93
N THR A 966 1.58 -46.75 45.20
CA THR A 966 2.64 -47.79 45.17
C THR A 966 3.04 -48.19 43.72
N SER A 967 4.12 -48.96 43.57
CA SER A 967 4.63 -49.54 42.31
C SER A 967 3.66 -50.58 41.69
N THR A 968 3.80 -51.14 40.48
CA THR A 968 4.95 -51.41 39.56
C THR A 968 4.34 -51.65 38.13
N ALA A 969 5.00 -51.82 36.97
CA ALA A 969 6.39 -52.17 36.60
C ALA A 969 6.81 -51.61 35.20
N SER A 970 7.42 -52.42 34.34
CA SER A 970 8.05 -52.09 33.04
C SER A 970 7.47 -52.90 31.86
N PHE A 971 7.68 -52.45 30.61
CA PHE A 971 8.21 -53.25 29.48
C PHE A 971 8.57 -52.37 28.25
N THR A 972 9.10 -52.95 27.16
CA THR A 972 10.02 -52.30 26.18
C THR A 972 9.59 -52.36 24.70
N ASN A 973 10.20 -51.50 23.86
CA ASN A 973 10.12 -51.45 22.38
C ASN A 973 10.37 -52.79 21.67
N PRO A 974 9.93 -52.92 20.39
CA PRO A 974 10.91 -52.92 19.29
C PRO A 974 10.46 -52.22 17.98
N SER A 975 11.32 -52.24 16.95
CA SER A 975 11.09 -51.82 15.55
C SER A 975 12.04 -52.64 14.61
N PRO A 976 12.28 -52.30 13.33
CA PRO A 976 11.43 -52.56 12.15
C PRO A 976 12.12 -53.43 11.05
N SER A 977 11.41 -53.88 9.99
CA SER A 977 11.95 -54.30 8.67
C SER A 977 10.84 -54.68 7.65
N ALA A 978 11.16 -54.92 6.36
CA ALA A 978 10.19 -55.09 5.26
C ALA A 978 10.64 -56.06 4.12
N THR A 979 9.71 -56.65 3.33
CA THR A 979 9.94 -57.19 1.94
C THR A 979 8.66 -57.54 1.13
N ALA A 980 8.62 -57.06 -0.14
CA ALA A 980 8.16 -57.64 -1.43
C ALA A 980 6.89 -58.54 -1.67
N LEU A 981 6.00 -58.04 -2.56
CA LEU A 981 5.39 -58.66 -3.80
C LEU A 981 4.58 -60.00 -3.75
N PRO A 982 3.79 -60.42 -4.80
CA PRO A 982 3.55 -59.85 -6.15
C PRO A 982 2.05 -59.67 -6.56
N CYS A 983 1.77 -59.42 -7.85
CA CYS A 983 0.45 -59.09 -8.45
C CYS A 983 -0.32 -60.29 -9.06
N SER A 984 -1.64 -60.12 -9.30
CA SER A 984 -2.42 -60.91 -10.29
C SER A 984 -3.65 -60.16 -10.83
N ASN A 985 -4.03 -60.38 -12.09
CA ASN A 985 -5.05 -59.62 -12.83
C ASN A 985 -6.49 -60.13 -12.70
N SER A 986 -7.47 -59.23 -12.85
CA SER A 986 -8.74 -59.51 -13.56
C SER A 986 -9.29 -58.23 -14.21
N SER A 987 -9.99 -58.35 -15.35
CA SER A 987 -10.35 -57.23 -16.23
C SER A 987 -11.73 -57.42 -16.87
N LEU A 988 -12.33 -56.33 -17.38
CA LEU A 988 -13.67 -56.21 -17.99
C LEU A 988 -14.83 -56.31 -16.95
N ASN A 989 -16.01 -55.70 -17.15
CA ASN A 989 -16.51 -54.97 -18.33
C ASN A 989 -17.48 -53.82 -17.96
N LYS A 990 -17.86 -52.99 -18.96
CA LYS A 990 -18.96 -52.01 -18.85
C LYS A 990 -20.32 -52.70 -18.61
N ALA A 991 -21.20 -52.06 -17.83
CA ALA A 991 -22.64 -52.30 -17.88
C ALA A 991 -23.42 -51.00 -17.55
N THR A 992 -24.36 -50.63 -18.42
CA THR A 992 -25.39 -49.60 -18.17
C THR A 992 -26.61 -50.23 -17.51
N PRO A 993 -27.33 -49.53 -16.64
CA PRO A 993 -28.76 -49.74 -16.41
C PRO A 993 -29.59 -48.74 -17.22
N ALA A 994 -30.77 -49.17 -17.66
CA ALA A 994 -31.73 -48.32 -18.38
C ALA A 994 -32.78 -47.69 -17.46
N SER A 995 -33.63 -46.84 -18.03
CA SER A 995 -34.76 -46.18 -17.38
C SER A 995 -35.76 -47.16 -16.73
N THR A 996 -36.21 -46.83 -15.52
CA THR A 996 -37.43 -47.39 -14.92
C THR A 996 -38.35 -46.25 -14.48
N THR A 997 -39.56 -46.19 -15.04
CA THR A 997 -40.57 -45.20 -14.66
C THR A 997 -41.46 -45.72 -13.52
N SER A 998 -41.47 -45.02 -12.39
CA SER A 998 -42.45 -45.19 -11.31
C SER A 998 -42.82 -43.81 -10.76
N GLY A 999 -44.09 -43.42 -10.86
CA GLY A 999 -44.52 -42.05 -10.54
C GLY A 999 -45.18 -41.91 -9.16
N GLY A 1000 -44.98 -40.73 -8.55
CA GLY A 1000 -46.08 -40.02 -7.89
C GLY A 1000 -46.40 -40.33 -6.42
N THR A 1001 -45.56 -39.86 -5.50
CA THR A 1001 -46.02 -39.15 -4.29
C THR A 1001 -45.12 -37.93 -4.07
N GLY A 1002 -45.70 -36.72 -4.07
CA GLY A 1002 -44.94 -35.48 -4.03
C GLY A 1002 -44.75 -34.92 -2.63
N ASP A 1003 -43.59 -35.17 -2.01
CA ASP A 1003 -43.10 -34.37 -0.89
C ASP A 1003 -42.31 -33.17 -1.42
N ASN A 1004 -42.99 -32.04 -1.60
CA ASN A 1004 -42.36 -30.76 -1.97
C ASN A 1004 -41.57 -30.19 -0.78
N ASN A 1005 -40.36 -30.70 -0.57
CA ASN A 1005 -39.38 -30.14 0.36
C ASN A 1005 -37.99 -30.05 -0.30
N ASP A 1006 -37.98 -29.63 -1.56
CA ASP A 1006 -36.79 -29.50 -2.42
C ASP A 1006 -35.96 -28.28 -1.99
N PHE A 1007 -35.12 -28.47 -0.97
CA PHE A 1007 -34.11 -27.51 -0.56
C PHE A 1007 -33.05 -27.40 -1.66
N SER A 1008 -33.21 -26.41 -2.54
CA SER A 1008 -32.32 -26.13 -3.68
C SER A 1008 -30.85 -26.15 -3.27
N HIS A 1009 -30.16 -27.22 -3.65
CA HIS A 1009 -28.87 -27.59 -3.10
C HIS A 1009 -27.78 -26.58 -3.50
N TRP A 1010 -26.95 -26.16 -2.53
CA TRP A 1010 -25.73 -25.38 -2.82
C TRP A 1010 -24.89 -26.13 -3.86
N THR A 1011 -24.75 -25.51 -5.03
CA THR A 1011 -24.10 -26.08 -6.22
C THR A 1011 -23.38 -24.97 -6.98
N LEU A 1012 -22.06 -24.98 -6.90
CA LEU A 1012 -21.20 -24.37 -7.92
C LEU A 1012 -21.33 -25.20 -9.22
N PRO A 1013 -20.95 -24.66 -10.39
CA PRO A 1013 -20.83 -25.43 -11.62
C PRO A 1013 -20.00 -26.71 -11.42
N SER A 1014 -20.40 -27.82 -12.03
CA SER A 1014 -19.72 -29.13 -11.91
C SER A 1014 -18.27 -29.13 -12.45
N ASP A 1015 -17.96 -28.10 -13.22
CA ASP A 1015 -16.75 -27.80 -13.97
C ASP A 1015 -16.02 -26.55 -13.43
N PHE A 1016 -16.40 -26.05 -12.25
CA PHE A 1016 -15.76 -24.90 -11.61
C PHE A 1016 -14.27 -25.17 -11.29
N ASP A 1017 -13.38 -24.31 -11.79
CA ASP A 1017 -11.94 -24.43 -11.57
C ASP A 1017 -11.50 -23.88 -10.21
N TRP A 1018 -11.36 -24.79 -9.25
CA TRP A 1018 -10.83 -24.52 -7.91
C TRP A 1018 -9.36 -24.07 -7.88
N ALA A 1019 -8.59 -24.24 -8.98
CA ALA A 1019 -7.23 -23.74 -9.09
C ALA A 1019 -7.14 -22.28 -9.56
N SER A 1020 -8.24 -21.68 -10.03
CA SER A 1020 -8.31 -20.26 -10.40
C SER A 1020 -8.40 -19.32 -9.19
N LEU A 1021 -8.72 -19.83 -7.99
CA LEU A 1021 -8.96 -19.02 -6.79
C LEU A 1021 -7.67 -18.63 -6.06
N GLN A 1022 -7.55 -17.36 -5.70
CA GLN A 1022 -6.43 -16.83 -4.93
C GLN A 1022 -6.42 -17.32 -3.46
N PRO A 1023 -5.24 -17.54 -2.86
CA PRO A 1023 -5.14 -17.83 -1.42
C PRO A 1023 -5.73 -16.72 -0.55
N ILE A 1024 -6.39 -17.08 0.56
CA ILE A 1024 -7.15 -16.13 1.39
C ILE A 1024 -6.22 -15.32 2.32
N TYR A 1025 -5.84 -14.10 1.92
CA TYR A 1025 -5.08 -13.16 2.76
C TYR A 1025 -6.02 -12.15 3.45
N ALA A 1026 -6.92 -12.63 4.33
CA ALA A 1026 -7.99 -11.81 4.91
C ALA A 1026 -7.49 -10.49 5.54
N THR A 1027 -6.39 -10.50 6.30
CA THR A 1027 -5.78 -9.29 6.85
C THR A 1027 -5.21 -8.36 5.76
N SER A 1028 -4.66 -8.88 4.65
CA SER A 1028 -4.28 -8.04 3.51
C SER A 1028 -5.51 -7.42 2.86
N ASP A 1029 -6.59 -8.19 2.70
CA ASP A 1029 -7.83 -7.69 2.07
C ASP A 1029 -8.48 -6.58 2.91
N LEU A 1030 -8.43 -6.70 4.24
CA LEU A 1030 -8.91 -5.66 5.17
C LEU A 1030 -8.06 -4.39 5.15
N VAL A 1031 -6.74 -4.51 4.92
CA VAL A 1031 -5.78 -3.40 5.07
C VAL A 1031 -5.45 -2.70 3.74
N TYR A 1032 -5.50 -3.43 2.63
CA TYR A 1032 -5.11 -2.93 1.30
C TYR A 1032 -6.22 -3.00 0.25
N HIS A 1033 -7.26 -3.80 0.48
CA HIS A 1033 -8.39 -3.96 -0.43
C HIS A 1033 -9.73 -3.54 0.21
N ASP A 1034 -9.71 -2.68 1.23
CA ASP A 1034 -10.89 -2.10 1.89
C ASP A 1034 -12.04 -3.09 2.21
N LEU A 1035 -11.70 -4.35 2.56
CA LEU A 1035 -12.68 -5.41 2.76
C LEU A 1035 -13.70 -5.05 3.86
N GLY A 1036 -14.99 -5.03 3.51
CA GLY A 1036 -16.06 -4.71 4.44
C GLY A 1036 -17.36 -5.43 4.12
N GLY A 1037 -18.08 -5.87 5.16
CA GLY A 1037 -19.44 -6.40 5.01
C GLY A 1037 -20.48 -5.28 4.95
N ARG A 1038 -21.30 -5.25 3.89
CA ARG A 1038 -22.46 -4.34 3.75
C ARG A 1038 -23.75 -5.04 4.18
N PHE A 1039 -24.51 -4.39 5.06
CA PHE A 1039 -25.80 -4.86 5.57
C PHE A 1039 -26.95 -3.99 5.04
N ASN A 1040 -27.87 -4.58 4.29
CA ASN A 1040 -29.18 -4.00 4.02
C ASN A 1040 -30.18 -4.52 5.05
N PHE A 1041 -30.20 -3.93 6.24
CA PHE A 1041 -31.18 -4.26 7.29
C PHE A 1041 -31.75 -3.02 7.99
N ASN A 1042 -33.03 -3.12 8.36
CA ASN A 1042 -33.81 -2.10 9.06
C ASN A 1042 -34.40 -2.67 10.36
N THR A 1043 -33.54 -3.25 11.20
CA THR A 1043 -33.85 -3.79 12.54
C THR A 1043 -32.63 -3.66 13.47
N ASN A 1044 -32.88 -3.51 14.78
CA ASN A 1044 -31.83 -3.39 15.79
C ASN A 1044 -31.33 -4.78 16.27
N SER A 1045 -30.01 -4.91 16.45
CA SER A 1045 -29.28 -6.05 17.03
C SER A 1045 -29.41 -7.42 16.31
N PRO A 1046 -28.30 -8.08 15.95
CA PRO A 1046 -28.29 -9.50 15.59
C PRO A 1046 -28.65 -10.44 16.77
N TRP A 1047 -28.66 -9.91 17.99
CA TRP A 1047 -28.84 -10.61 19.24
C TRP A 1047 -29.89 -9.85 20.10
N GLY A 1048 -31.18 -9.98 19.75
CA GLY A 1048 -32.28 -9.24 20.39
C GLY A 1048 -33.64 -9.91 20.21
N GLU A 1049 -34.56 -9.67 21.14
CA GLU A 1049 -35.83 -10.41 21.25
C GLU A 1049 -36.93 -9.88 20.32
N GLU A 1050 -37.61 -10.77 19.59
CA GLU A 1050 -38.94 -10.48 19.03
C GLU A 1050 -40.03 -10.67 20.10
N GLY A 1051 -40.46 -9.56 20.70
CA GLY A 1051 -41.62 -9.52 21.59
C GLY A 1051 -42.93 -9.67 20.79
N GLY A 1052 -43.79 -10.61 21.18
CA GLY A 1052 -45.03 -10.90 20.45
C GLY A 1052 -46.13 -9.84 20.64
N GLY A 1053 -46.77 -9.43 19.54
CA GLY A 1053 -47.96 -8.60 19.53
C GLY A 1053 -48.74 -8.78 18.22
N GLY A 1054 -49.92 -9.40 18.27
CA GLY A 1054 -50.70 -9.72 17.07
C GLY A 1054 -51.74 -8.65 16.72
N GLY A 1055 -52.02 -8.47 15.42
CA GLY A 1055 -53.14 -7.64 14.99
C GLY A 1055 -53.27 -7.45 13.47
N GLY A 1056 -54.51 -7.61 12.95
CA GLY A 1056 -54.98 -6.97 11.71
C GLY A 1056 -54.59 -7.61 10.38
N CYS A 1057 -55.54 -8.30 9.74
CA CYS A 1057 -55.45 -8.67 8.32
C CYS A 1057 -55.68 -7.44 7.42
N GLY A 1058 -55.00 -7.37 6.27
CA GLY A 1058 -55.20 -6.35 5.24
C GLY A 1058 -54.69 -6.82 3.87
N THR A 1059 -55.60 -7.27 3.00
CA THR A 1059 -55.26 -7.90 1.71
C THR A 1059 -55.08 -6.89 0.57
N GLY A 1060 -54.03 -7.06 -0.22
CA GLY A 1060 -53.84 -6.38 -1.51
C GLY A 1060 -52.88 -7.18 -2.40
N ILE A 1061 -53.36 -7.66 -3.55
CA ILE A 1061 -52.57 -8.52 -4.46
C ILE A 1061 -51.88 -7.65 -5.52
N GLY A 1062 -50.56 -7.80 -5.62
CA GLY A 1062 -49.73 -7.27 -6.71
C GLY A 1062 -48.40 -8.01 -6.72
N ALA A 1063 -48.07 -8.66 -7.84
CA ALA A 1063 -46.88 -9.52 -7.91
C ALA A 1063 -45.59 -8.70 -7.99
N ALA A 1064 -44.73 -8.83 -6.98
CA ALA A 1064 -43.36 -8.35 -6.95
C ALA A 1064 -42.45 -9.41 -6.32
N GLY A 1065 -41.20 -9.51 -6.79
CA GLY A 1065 -40.27 -10.56 -6.38
C GLY A 1065 -39.89 -10.53 -4.90
N SER A 1066 -39.56 -11.68 -4.34
CA SER A 1066 -39.18 -11.86 -2.93
C SER A 1066 -37.86 -11.13 -2.60
N GLY A 1067 -37.97 -9.95 -2.01
CA GLY A 1067 -36.82 -9.17 -1.52
C GLY A 1067 -36.17 -9.80 -0.29
N GLN A 1068 -35.32 -10.81 -0.50
CA GLN A 1068 -34.49 -11.40 0.55
C GLN A 1068 -33.28 -10.48 0.84
N ALA A 1069 -32.94 -10.25 2.10
CA ALA A 1069 -31.84 -9.37 2.48
C ALA A 1069 -30.49 -10.08 2.34
N PHE A 1070 -29.65 -9.58 1.43
CA PHE A 1070 -28.30 -10.09 1.16
C PHE A 1070 -27.23 -9.25 1.86
N CYS A 1071 -26.21 -9.93 2.39
CA CYS A 1071 -24.98 -9.31 2.90
C CYS A 1071 -23.87 -9.53 1.86
N GLN A 1072 -23.39 -8.45 1.26
CA GLN A 1072 -22.30 -8.47 0.28
C GLN A 1072 -20.99 -8.04 0.92
N PHE A 1073 -19.89 -8.62 0.45
CA PHE A 1073 -18.54 -8.11 0.71
C PHE A 1073 -18.24 -7.00 -0.30
N ALA A 1074 -17.73 -5.87 0.17
CA ALA A 1074 -17.20 -4.80 -0.66
C ALA A 1074 -15.69 -4.72 -0.43
N GLY A 1075 -14.94 -4.29 -1.45
CA GLY A 1075 -13.49 -4.14 -1.39
C GLY A 1075 -12.84 -4.11 -2.78
N ASP A 1076 -11.55 -3.80 -2.83
CA ASP A 1076 -10.70 -3.72 -4.02
C ASP A 1076 -10.03 -5.09 -4.33
N PHE A 1077 -10.73 -6.20 -4.09
CA PHE A 1077 -10.26 -7.56 -4.42
C PHE A 1077 -10.58 -7.96 -5.87
N GLY A 1078 -9.95 -9.02 -6.39
CA GLY A 1078 -10.17 -9.54 -7.75
C GLY A 1078 -11.38 -10.49 -7.85
N ASP A 1079 -11.78 -10.84 -9.08
CA ASP A 1079 -12.85 -11.82 -9.33
C ASP A 1079 -12.45 -13.27 -9.05
N ASP A 1080 -11.14 -13.52 -9.03
CA ASP A 1080 -10.47 -14.73 -8.54
C ASP A 1080 -10.42 -14.84 -7.00
N SER A 1081 -10.97 -13.86 -6.28
CA SER A 1081 -11.02 -13.89 -4.81
C SER A 1081 -12.20 -14.70 -4.26
N VAL A 1082 -11.99 -15.30 -3.08
CA VAL A 1082 -13.08 -15.92 -2.30
C VAL A 1082 -14.23 -14.95 -2.00
N TRP A 1083 -13.96 -13.64 -1.96
CA TRP A 1083 -14.96 -12.60 -1.70
C TRP A 1083 -15.87 -12.35 -2.91
N SER A 1084 -15.33 -12.35 -4.14
CA SER A 1084 -16.14 -12.30 -5.36
C SER A 1084 -16.94 -13.60 -5.53
N LEU A 1085 -16.32 -14.77 -5.32
CA LEU A 1085 -17.00 -16.07 -5.30
C LEU A 1085 -18.21 -16.07 -4.34
N LEU A 1086 -18.05 -15.60 -3.11
CA LEU A 1086 -19.14 -15.51 -2.13
C LEU A 1086 -20.18 -14.43 -2.49
N ASN A 1087 -19.83 -13.39 -3.23
CA ASN A 1087 -20.81 -12.41 -3.71
C ASN A 1087 -21.65 -12.96 -4.88
N GLN A 1088 -21.03 -13.72 -5.78
CA GLN A 1088 -21.70 -14.35 -6.93
C GLN A 1088 -22.57 -15.53 -6.49
N TYR A 1089 -22.04 -16.41 -5.64
CA TYR A 1089 -22.70 -17.62 -5.17
C TYR A 1089 -23.06 -17.45 -3.69
N VAL A 1090 -24.36 -17.29 -3.40
CA VAL A 1090 -24.87 -17.16 -2.03
C VAL A 1090 -25.44 -18.49 -1.54
N PRO A 1091 -24.99 -19.03 -0.39
CA PRO A 1091 -25.67 -20.14 0.28
C PRO A 1091 -27.11 -19.73 0.66
N PHE A 1092 -28.08 -20.51 0.17
CA PHE A 1092 -29.52 -20.32 0.40
C PHE A 1092 -29.90 -20.55 1.88
#